data_AF-A0A3L7RED1-F1
#
_entry.id   AF-A0A3L7RED1-F1
#
_cell.length_a   1.000
_cell.length_b   1.000
_cell.length_c   1.000
_cell.angle_alpha   90.00
_cell.angle_beta   90.00
_cell.angle_gamma   90.00
#
_symmetry.space_group_name_H-M   'P 1'
#
loop_
_entity.id
_entity.type
_entity.pdbx_description
1 polymer ?
#
loop_
_entity_poly.entity_id
_entity_poly.type
_entity_poly.pdbx_seq_one_letter_code
_entity_poly.pdbx_strand_id
1 'polypeptide(L)'
;MQRSAVFHGCGWFTMSGRANFVSVLLAAHVSVSAHGAPQQTVPQPAAAARQQIPWPVTLGMRTAALERSWNVIDKVVLVPDGATYLDEISKWSEAGHWPVLFEDDLYAPMFVRGFEPLRVERRASVGALATDRREREKQMQAVAAEAIHDGTVDVLDACARRGFAPSMVIIANADDPAWTAAVALSALRGAPIHFTNQPFGAPSDTLDAKSFTALSNELEIAAERTGLPWKDLGDAIDAFVICRDVANKCVPNLDANLQLAIPSGPFTTAPGQPLATINTLGRLKSGQFWSMGSCIFGSEARSAYVAMAATFTPRKSAWLINGYALGGGWVDYSVQPAQETFAKQGILSEVWEKDSATLASWRMLLMGGFGGDAFVINSHGMSNQFGLYADGTANIGDVPLFDRPAMVHFIHSFSLERAGSPDTVGGRFIDHGAYAYFGSVYEPLLNAFVTPKMLADRVGYLVPFLLAARVVEGSFARPWRTSAYGDPLALLATPSKIGVKRIAANADNAALTETTLAASAGAALVRFRDNKDPNALVEAMRDLELCGNDAKVLQIWELASSTTAAPAAAEFALGALFRARKFDEFAMAYAQASHRNAWANDMLWHLAGARLFAISDARFIALLGKNPRGPDVALDLGMLKPAALRVLGREGWEAICNAAARDADVPARARIDTVR
;
A
#
# COMPACT_ATOMS: atom_id res chain seq x y z
N MET A 1 -31.07 5.01 -29.28
CA MET A 1 -32.12 5.82 -28.61
C MET A 1 -31.43 6.86 -27.73
N GLN A 2 -31.35 8.09 -28.20
CA GLN A 2 -30.72 9.23 -27.52
C GLN A 2 -31.69 9.87 -26.53
N ARG A 3 -31.22 10.25 -25.33
CA ARG A 3 -31.78 11.35 -24.55
C ARG A 3 -30.67 12.11 -23.82
N SER A 4 -30.57 13.39 -24.17
CA SER A 4 -29.85 14.47 -23.48
C SER A 4 -30.79 15.24 -22.54
N ALA A 5 -30.26 15.81 -21.47
CA ALA A 5 -30.76 17.00 -20.74
C ALA A 5 -29.60 17.49 -19.85
N VAL A 6 -28.89 18.60 -20.12
CA VAL A 6 -29.22 20.05 -20.05
C VAL A 6 -29.56 20.55 -18.63
N PHE A 7 -28.60 21.33 -18.12
CA PHE A 7 -28.54 22.16 -16.91
C PHE A 7 -29.53 23.35 -16.91
N HIS A 8 -29.97 23.77 -15.71
CA HIS A 8 -30.26 25.14 -15.19
C HIS A 8 -30.23 24.99 -13.62
N GLY A 9 -29.78 25.86 -12.72
CA GLY A 9 -29.52 27.30 -12.69
C GLY A 9 -30.35 27.98 -11.56
N CYS A 10 -29.72 28.77 -10.67
CA CYS A 10 -30.25 29.59 -9.53
C CYS A 10 -30.45 28.88 -8.17
N GLY A 11 -30.14 29.46 -7.00
CA GLY A 11 -29.73 30.84 -6.68
C GLY A 11 -29.25 30.97 -5.21
N TRP A 12 -28.54 32.06 -4.95
CA TRP A 12 -27.86 32.42 -3.70
C TRP A 12 -28.81 33.01 -2.64
N PHE A 13 -28.52 32.79 -1.35
CA PHE A 13 -29.01 33.64 -0.26
C PHE A 13 -27.91 33.83 0.80
N THR A 14 -27.46 35.07 0.95
CA THR A 14 -26.66 35.58 2.07
C THR A 14 -27.57 36.33 3.04
N MET A 15 -27.43 36.10 4.35
CA MET A 15 -27.89 37.07 5.36
C MET A 15 -26.83 37.29 6.42
N SER A 16 -26.34 38.52 6.43
CA SER A 16 -25.55 39.17 7.47
C SER A 16 -26.50 39.85 8.48
N GLY A 17 -26.21 39.73 9.77
CA GLY A 17 -26.86 40.54 10.81
C GLY A 17 -25.95 40.73 12.01
N ARG A 18 -25.26 41.88 12.07
CA ARG A 18 -24.59 42.41 13.27
C ARG A 18 -25.55 43.36 13.98
N ALA A 19 -25.65 43.26 15.30
CA ALA A 19 -26.08 44.37 16.15
C ALA A 19 -25.33 44.32 17.49
N ASN A 20 -24.54 45.36 17.73
CA ASN A 20 -23.96 45.71 19.03
C ASN A 20 -25.05 46.31 19.92
N PHE A 21 -25.06 46.01 21.22
CA PHE A 21 -25.55 46.97 22.23
C PHE A 21 -24.78 46.86 23.54
N VAL A 22 -24.63 48.04 24.14
CA VAL A 22 -23.68 48.48 25.16
C VAL A 22 -24.17 48.18 26.59
N SER A 23 -23.21 47.98 27.49
CA SER A 23 -23.32 47.84 28.95
C SER A 23 -24.04 48.99 29.66
N VAL A 24 -24.79 48.68 30.73
CA VAL A 24 -25.08 49.60 31.84
C VAL A 24 -24.97 48.86 33.17
N LEU A 25 -24.11 49.38 34.05
CA LEU A 25 -23.98 49.04 35.47
C LEU A 25 -25.25 49.40 36.25
N LEU A 26 -25.60 48.61 37.26
CA LEU A 26 -26.14 49.17 38.50
C LEU A 26 -25.66 48.38 39.71
N ALA A 27 -24.98 49.08 40.61
CA ALA A 27 -24.53 48.61 41.91
C ALA A 27 -25.66 48.73 42.94
N ALA A 28 -25.79 47.75 43.83
CA ALA A 28 -26.48 47.93 45.11
C ALA A 28 -25.63 47.27 46.20
N HIS A 29 -25.08 48.11 47.08
CA HIS A 29 -24.43 47.73 48.33
C HIS A 29 -25.49 47.39 49.38
N VAL A 30 -25.35 46.23 50.02
CA VAL A 30 -25.90 46.00 51.36
C VAL A 30 -24.76 45.45 52.21
N SER A 31 -24.35 46.27 53.18
CA SER A 31 -23.36 45.94 54.20
C SER A 31 -24.06 45.36 55.42
N VAL A 32 -23.70 44.16 55.84
CA VAL A 32 -23.95 43.64 57.20
C VAL A 32 -22.66 42.99 57.71
N SER A 33 -22.02 43.66 58.66
CA SER A 33 -21.04 43.12 59.60
C SER A 33 -21.79 42.26 60.64
N ALA A 34 -21.30 41.21 61.31
CA ALA A 34 -20.00 40.59 61.51
C ALA A 34 -20.26 39.18 62.11
N HIS A 35 -19.29 38.27 62.03
CA HIS A 35 -18.72 37.46 63.13
C HIS A 35 -17.90 36.30 62.53
N GLY A 36 -16.69 36.12 63.05
CA GLY A 36 -15.61 35.34 62.44
C GLY A 36 -15.87 33.84 62.29
N ALA A 37 -15.42 33.31 61.16
CA ALA A 37 -15.20 31.90 60.90
C ALA A 37 -13.79 31.74 60.28
N PRO A 38 -13.06 30.66 60.60
CA PRO A 38 -11.68 30.46 60.18
C PRO A 38 -11.56 30.46 58.65
N GLN A 39 -10.55 31.16 58.12
CA GLN A 39 -10.18 31.13 56.71
C GLN A 39 -9.85 29.70 56.29
N GLN A 40 -10.81 29.01 55.68
CA GLN A 40 -10.52 27.92 54.77
C GLN A 40 -9.79 28.53 53.57
N THR A 41 -8.50 28.21 53.43
CA THR A 41 -7.78 28.38 52.18
C THR A 41 -8.52 27.61 51.11
N VAL A 42 -9.26 28.32 50.26
CA VAL A 42 -9.81 27.78 49.02
C VAL A 42 -8.63 27.16 48.27
N PRO A 43 -8.63 25.86 47.96
CA PRO A 43 -7.61 25.27 47.12
C PRO A 43 -7.60 26.04 45.81
N GLN A 44 -6.48 26.69 45.53
CA GLN A 44 -6.21 27.28 44.23
C GLN A 44 -6.48 26.17 43.20
N PRO A 45 -7.33 26.38 42.18
CA PRO A 45 -7.58 25.36 41.18
C PRO A 45 -6.22 24.93 40.64
N ALA A 46 -5.89 23.65 40.80
CA ALA A 46 -4.70 23.08 40.20
C ALA A 46 -4.69 23.54 38.75
N ALA A 47 -3.63 24.24 38.34
CA ALA A 47 -3.45 24.69 36.97
C ALA A 47 -3.81 23.50 36.08
N ALA A 48 -4.87 23.63 35.29
CA ALA A 48 -5.35 22.55 34.44
C ALA A 48 -4.14 22.00 33.71
N ALA A 49 -3.80 20.74 33.98
CA ALA A 49 -2.65 20.08 33.38
C ALA A 49 -2.76 20.33 31.88
N ARG A 50 -1.79 21.05 31.30
CA ARG A 50 -1.77 21.30 29.85
C ARG A 50 -1.93 19.93 29.21
N GLN A 51 -3.04 19.68 28.53
CA GLN A 51 -3.27 18.42 27.83
C GLN A 51 -2.11 18.25 26.86
N GLN A 52 -1.21 17.32 27.16
CA GLN A 52 -0.10 17.00 26.27
C GLN A 52 -0.70 16.41 24.99
N ILE A 53 -0.25 16.93 23.84
CA ILE A 53 -0.63 16.37 22.54
C ILE A 53 -0.10 14.93 22.50
N PRO A 54 -0.93 13.92 22.18
CA PRO A 54 -0.48 12.54 22.12
C PRO A 54 0.69 12.34 21.15
N TRP A 55 1.68 11.52 21.53
CA TRP A 55 2.88 11.29 20.72
C TRP A 55 2.60 10.89 19.25
N PRO A 56 1.59 10.06 18.89
CA PRO A 56 1.39 9.68 17.50
C PRO A 56 0.94 10.87 16.64
N VAL A 57 0.25 11.83 17.26
CA VAL A 57 -0.17 13.08 16.62
C VAL A 57 1.04 13.98 16.41
N THR A 58 1.93 14.10 17.41
CA THR A 58 3.20 14.83 17.28
C THR A 58 4.07 14.25 16.17
N LEU A 59 4.23 12.92 16.11
CA LEU A 59 4.95 12.23 15.05
C LEU A 59 4.32 12.49 13.67
N GLY A 60 2.99 12.42 13.58
CA GLY A 60 2.24 12.75 12.38
C GLY A 60 2.44 14.18 11.90
N MET A 61 2.43 15.15 12.81
CA MET A 61 2.70 16.55 12.50
C MET A 61 4.14 16.78 12.03
N ARG A 62 5.13 16.15 12.66
CA ARG A 62 6.54 16.19 12.20
C ARG A 62 6.69 15.64 10.79
N THR A 63 6.05 14.49 10.54
CA THR A 63 6.06 13.83 9.22
C THR A 63 5.43 14.72 8.15
N ALA A 64 4.25 15.28 8.41
CA ALA A 64 3.56 16.17 7.48
C ALA A 64 4.33 17.49 7.25
N ALA A 65 5.00 18.02 8.29
CA ALA A 65 5.83 19.20 8.16
C ALA A 65 7.04 18.95 7.26
N LEU A 66 7.68 17.78 7.38
CA LEU A 66 8.76 17.36 6.50
C LEU A 66 8.28 17.21 5.06
N GLU A 67 7.19 16.46 4.83
CA GLU A 67 6.60 16.30 3.48
C GLU A 67 6.24 17.64 2.83
N ARG A 68 5.72 18.59 3.61
CA ARG A 68 5.40 19.95 3.15
C ARG A 68 6.65 20.78 2.80
N SER A 69 7.79 20.48 3.41
CA SER A 69 9.03 21.24 3.21
C SER A 69 9.68 20.97 1.85
N TRP A 70 9.29 19.89 1.18
CA TRP A 70 9.79 19.52 -0.14
C TRP A 70 8.89 20.11 -1.24
N ASN A 71 9.51 20.69 -2.26
CA ASN A 71 8.81 20.96 -3.52
C ASN A 71 8.74 19.66 -4.32
N VAL A 72 7.55 19.25 -4.75
CA VAL A 72 7.41 18.08 -5.63
C VAL A 72 7.40 18.55 -7.08
N ILE A 73 8.41 18.17 -7.86
CA ILE A 73 8.43 18.42 -9.30
C ILE A 73 7.42 17.49 -9.95
N ASP A 74 6.56 18.05 -10.79
CA ASP A 74 5.47 17.36 -11.46
C ASP A 74 5.95 16.51 -12.65
N LYS A 75 6.75 15.50 -12.33
CA LYS A 75 7.30 14.52 -13.28
C LYS A 75 7.49 13.16 -12.60
N VAL A 76 7.61 12.12 -13.40
CA VAL A 76 8.10 10.80 -12.96
C VAL A 76 9.31 10.44 -13.84
N VAL A 77 10.36 9.92 -13.22
CA VAL A 77 11.55 9.45 -13.94
C VAL A 77 11.64 7.94 -13.83
N LEU A 78 11.75 7.27 -14.98
CA LEU A 78 11.96 5.83 -15.08
C LEU A 78 13.43 5.53 -15.32
N VAL A 79 13.98 4.62 -14.51
CA VAL A 79 15.39 4.19 -14.56
C VAL A 79 15.51 2.72 -14.93
N PRO A 80 16.57 2.32 -15.65
CA PRO A 80 16.75 0.93 -16.08
C PRO A 80 17.44 0.05 -15.02
N ASP A 81 18.18 0.62 -14.08
CA ASP A 81 19.04 -0.11 -13.14
C ASP A 81 19.32 0.67 -11.84
N GLY A 82 19.89 -0.02 -10.85
CA GLY A 82 20.19 0.54 -9.53
C GLY A 82 21.25 1.64 -9.52
N ALA A 83 22.20 1.64 -10.47
CA ALA A 83 23.21 2.72 -10.57
C ALA A 83 22.54 4.03 -11.00
N THR A 84 21.66 3.93 -11.99
CA THR A 84 20.88 5.04 -12.51
C THR A 84 19.84 5.52 -11.49
N TYR A 85 19.30 4.61 -10.67
CA TYR A 85 18.45 4.97 -9.54
C TYR A 85 19.18 5.86 -8.51
N LEU A 86 20.39 5.49 -8.10
CA LEU A 86 21.21 6.32 -7.19
C LEU A 86 21.58 7.66 -7.83
N ASP A 87 22.02 7.64 -9.09
CA ASP A 87 22.35 8.85 -9.85
C ASP A 87 21.15 9.79 -10.00
N GLU A 88 19.93 9.28 -10.10
CA GLU A 88 18.74 10.12 -10.19
C GLU A 88 18.32 10.68 -8.82
N ILE A 89 18.40 9.89 -7.75
CA ILE A 89 18.14 10.38 -6.38
C ILE A 89 19.16 11.45 -5.99
N SER A 90 20.43 11.33 -6.39
CA SER A 90 21.45 12.34 -6.07
C SER A 90 21.21 13.71 -6.70
N LYS A 91 20.21 13.83 -7.60
CA LYS A 91 19.80 15.12 -8.19
C LYS A 91 18.69 15.82 -7.41
N TRP A 92 18.11 15.15 -6.42
CA TRP A 92 17.17 15.79 -5.49
C TRP A 92 17.89 16.86 -4.66
N SER A 93 17.19 17.95 -4.38
CA SER A 93 17.71 19.06 -3.56
C SER A 93 16.54 19.87 -2.99
N GLU A 94 16.84 21.01 -2.35
CA GLU A 94 15.82 22.01 -1.96
C GLU A 94 14.98 22.51 -3.14
N ALA A 95 15.54 22.52 -4.36
CA ALA A 95 14.83 22.94 -5.56
C ALA A 95 13.64 22.03 -5.87
N GLY A 96 13.73 20.76 -5.50
CA GLY A 96 12.61 19.84 -5.51
C GLY A 96 13.00 18.38 -5.66
N HIS A 97 12.03 17.53 -5.33
CA HIS A 97 12.11 16.07 -5.43
C HIS A 97 11.05 15.58 -6.42
N TRP A 98 11.26 14.40 -7.00
CA TRP A 98 10.31 13.76 -7.91
C TRP A 98 10.36 12.24 -7.76
N PRO A 99 9.27 11.52 -8.03
CA PRO A 99 9.29 10.06 -8.07
C PRO A 99 10.32 9.50 -9.05
N VAL A 100 11.13 8.56 -8.57
CA VAL A 100 12.08 7.77 -9.38
C VAL A 100 11.69 6.30 -9.27
N LEU A 101 11.38 5.65 -10.39
CA LEU A 101 10.91 4.27 -10.43
C LEU A 101 11.74 3.46 -11.40
N PHE A 102 11.87 2.16 -11.17
CA PHE A 102 12.40 1.27 -12.19
C PHE A 102 11.39 1.16 -13.34
N GLU A 103 11.86 1.13 -14.58
CA GLU A 103 10.99 0.85 -15.72
C GLU A 103 10.56 -0.62 -15.69
N ASP A 104 9.30 -0.87 -15.36
CA ASP A 104 8.67 -2.18 -15.38
C ASP A 104 7.21 -2.09 -15.87
N ASP A 105 6.58 -3.24 -16.12
CA ASP A 105 5.23 -3.32 -16.70
C ASP A 105 4.10 -3.37 -15.65
N LEU A 106 4.41 -3.22 -14.35
CA LEU A 106 3.44 -3.35 -13.25
C LEU A 106 3.41 -2.12 -12.34
N TYR A 107 4.48 -1.89 -11.58
CA TYR A 107 4.56 -0.86 -10.55
C TYR A 107 4.72 0.54 -11.13
N ALA A 108 5.55 0.72 -12.15
CA ALA A 108 5.74 2.01 -12.80
C ALA A 108 4.43 2.57 -13.39
N PRO A 109 3.70 1.84 -14.28
CA PRO A 109 2.46 2.36 -14.85
C PRO A 109 1.36 2.51 -13.79
N MET A 110 1.32 1.65 -12.76
CA MET A 110 0.40 1.78 -11.62
C MET A 110 0.64 3.07 -10.85
N PHE A 111 1.90 3.35 -10.50
CA PHE A 111 2.27 4.59 -9.83
C PHE A 111 1.93 5.81 -10.69
N VAL A 112 2.27 5.81 -11.98
CA VAL A 112 2.00 6.93 -12.90
C VAL A 112 0.50 7.24 -12.97
N ARG A 113 -0.36 6.22 -13.04
CA ARG A 113 -1.82 6.41 -12.97
C ARG A 113 -2.29 7.02 -11.66
N GLY A 114 -1.68 6.65 -10.52
CA GLY A 114 -2.02 7.21 -9.22
C GLY A 114 -1.49 8.63 -8.98
N PHE A 115 -0.28 8.92 -9.48
CA PHE A 115 0.38 10.21 -9.30
C PHE A 115 -0.07 11.26 -10.31
N GLU A 116 -0.47 10.85 -11.52
CA GLU A 116 -0.90 11.70 -12.62
C GLU A 116 0.13 12.82 -12.94
N PRO A 117 1.36 12.48 -13.34
CA PRO A 117 2.38 13.49 -13.62
C PRO A 117 2.10 14.26 -14.92
N LEU A 118 2.61 15.49 -15.01
CA LEU A 118 2.62 16.25 -16.28
C LEU A 118 3.54 15.62 -17.33
N ARG A 119 4.59 14.90 -16.92
CA ARG A 119 5.52 14.21 -17.82
C ARG A 119 6.13 12.96 -17.19
N VAL A 120 6.40 11.98 -18.04
CA VAL A 120 7.17 10.78 -17.69
C VAL A 120 8.44 10.77 -18.54
N GLU A 121 9.60 10.72 -17.88
CA GLU A 121 10.93 10.75 -18.48
C GLU A 121 11.59 9.36 -18.35
N ARG A 122 12.39 8.99 -19.34
CA ARG A 122 13.17 7.75 -19.35
C ARG A 122 14.66 8.08 -19.33
N ARG A 123 15.39 7.48 -18.39
CA ARG A 123 16.85 7.57 -18.28
C ARG A 123 17.54 6.50 -19.11
N ALA A 124 18.67 6.87 -19.69
CA ALA A 124 19.68 5.91 -20.13
C ALA A 124 20.48 5.41 -18.92
N SER A 125 20.98 4.17 -18.99
CA SER A 125 21.85 3.61 -17.95
C SER A 125 23.12 4.43 -17.80
N VAL A 126 23.52 4.70 -16.55
CA VAL A 126 24.82 5.33 -16.22
C VAL A 126 25.92 4.30 -15.93
N GLY A 127 25.62 3.01 -16.09
CA GLY A 127 26.57 1.91 -15.88
C GLY A 127 26.19 1.02 -14.70
N ALA A 128 27.20 0.45 -14.03
CA ALA A 128 27.01 -0.50 -12.95
C ALA A 128 27.30 0.12 -11.58
N LEU A 129 26.64 -0.40 -10.55
CA LEU A 129 26.94 -0.08 -9.15
C LEU A 129 28.34 -0.59 -8.78
N ALA A 130 28.93 0.03 -7.74
CA ALA A 130 30.16 -0.46 -7.16
C ALA A 130 30.00 -1.94 -6.73
N THR A 131 30.99 -2.78 -7.03
CA THR A 131 30.94 -4.20 -6.64
C THR A 131 31.27 -4.40 -5.17
N ASP A 132 32.18 -3.58 -4.64
CA ASP A 132 32.51 -3.59 -3.22
C ASP A 132 31.31 -3.13 -2.38
N ARG A 133 31.00 -3.92 -1.35
CA ARG A 133 29.84 -3.68 -0.50
C ARG A 133 29.99 -2.39 0.33
N ARG A 134 31.17 -2.14 0.91
CA ARG A 134 31.37 -0.95 1.77
C ARG A 134 31.29 0.32 0.95
N GLU A 135 31.81 0.28 -0.28
CA GLU A 135 31.68 1.41 -1.20
C GLU A 135 30.21 1.64 -1.61
N ARG A 136 29.44 0.58 -1.85
CA ARG A 136 27.98 0.69 -2.05
C ARG A 136 27.27 1.31 -0.85
N GLU A 137 27.54 0.83 0.36
CA GLU A 137 26.94 1.37 1.60
C GLU A 137 27.24 2.86 1.77
N LYS A 138 28.50 3.25 1.52
CA LYS A 138 28.93 4.66 1.57
C LYS A 138 28.27 5.51 0.48
N GLN A 139 28.18 5.00 -0.75
CA GLN A 139 27.50 5.69 -1.85
C GLN A 139 26.02 5.91 -1.53
N MET A 140 25.33 4.88 -1.03
CA MET A 140 23.92 4.95 -0.63
C MET A 140 23.68 6.01 0.46
N GLN A 141 24.54 6.06 1.48
CA GLN A 141 24.45 7.07 2.55
C GLN A 141 24.73 8.49 2.04
N ALA A 142 25.77 8.65 1.21
CA ALA A 142 26.13 9.95 0.66
C ALA A 142 25.03 10.52 -0.23
N VAL A 143 24.46 9.70 -1.13
CA VAL A 143 23.33 10.09 -1.99
C VAL A 143 22.12 10.51 -1.17
N ALA A 144 21.79 9.78 -0.11
CA ALA A 144 20.67 10.13 0.76
C ALA A 144 20.90 11.44 1.52
N ALA A 145 22.12 11.68 2.02
CA ALA A 145 22.47 12.92 2.70
C ALA A 145 22.44 14.13 1.77
N GLU A 146 23.05 14.01 0.59
CA GLU A 146 23.10 15.06 -0.43
C GLU A 146 21.68 15.46 -0.89
N ALA A 147 20.77 14.49 -1.05
CA ALA A 147 19.37 14.75 -1.40
C ALA A 147 18.59 15.57 -0.34
N ILE A 148 19.03 15.53 0.92
CA ILE A 148 18.45 16.31 2.02
C ILE A 148 19.04 17.72 2.06
N HIS A 149 20.37 17.80 1.94
CA HIS A 149 21.12 19.05 1.95
C HIS A 149 22.43 18.89 1.17
N ASP A 150 22.60 19.71 0.14
CA ASP A 150 23.75 19.72 -0.75
C ASP A 150 25.09 19.75 0.00
N GLY A 151 26.06 18.97 -0.49
CA GLY A 151 27.42 18.92 0.05
C GLY A 151 27.57 18.17 1.37
N THR A 152 26.55 17.43 1.83
CA THR A 152 26.63 16.56 3.00
C THR A 152 26.79 15.10 2.59
N VAL A 153 27.43 14.30 3.46
CA VAL A 153 27.64 12.85 3.26
C VAL A 153 27.08 12.02 4.41
N ASP A 154 26.56 12.69 5.45
CA ASP A 154 25.97 12.08 6.63
C ASP A 154 24.54 12.62 6.81
N VAL A 155 23.58 11.71 6.96
CA VAL A 155 22.15 12.04 7.01
C VAL A 155 21.80 12.84 8.26
N LEU A 156 22.47 12.63 9.39
CA LEU A 156 22.19 13.36 10.62
C LEU A 156 22.69 14.80 10.52
N ASP A 157 23.89 15.02 9.96
CA ASP A 157 24.39 16.37 9.64
C ASP A 157 23.47 17.09 8.64
N ALA A 158 23.01 16.38 7.59
CA ALA A 158 22.07 16.93 6.61
C ALA A 158 20.75 17.38 7.27
N CYS A 159 20.16 16.53 8.11
CA CYS A 159 18.95 16.85 8.87
C CYS A 159 19.17 18.06 9.80
N ALA A 160 20.29 18.10 10.52
CA ALA A 160 20.62 19.18 11.44
C ALA A 160 20.76 20.54 10.72
N ARG A 161 21.42 20.57 9.55
CA ARG A 161 21.54 21.78 8.71
C ARG A 161 20.19 22.26 8.19
N ARG A 162 19.29 21.32 7.87
CA ARG A 162 17.91 21.61 7.45
C ARG A 162 16.97 21.94 8.62
N GLY A 163 17.43 21.78 9.86
CA GLY A 163 16.70 22.18 11.06
C GLY A 163 15.61 21.21 11.51
N PHE A 164 15.74 19.92 11.23
CA PHE A 164 14.82 18.89 11.77
C PHE A 164 15.58 17.68 12.31
N ALA A 165 14.92 16.91 13.19
CA ALA A 165 15.44 15.65 13.70
C ALA A 165 14.73 14.47 12.99
N PRO A 166 15.46 13.42 12.60
CA PRO A 166 14.89 12.17 12.12
C PRO A 166 13.81 11.64 13.08
N SER A 167 12.77 11.02 12.52
CA SER A 167 11.71 10.35 13.28
C SER A 167 11.82 8.83 13.28
N MET A 168 12.70 8.28 12.44
CA MET A 168 12.87 6.84 12.30
C MET A 168 14.31 6.44 12.00
N VAL A 169 14.60 5.16 12.19
CA VAL A 169 15.82 4.49 11.72
C VAL A 169 15.51 3.40 10.70
N ILE A 170 16.47 3.10 9.83
CA ILE A 170 16.35 2.05 8.80
C ILE A 170 17.35 0.93 9.09
N ILE A 171 16.88 -0.32 9.06
CA ILE A 171 17.75 -1.51 9.01
C ILE A 171 17.77 -2.02 7.57
N ALA A 172 18.95 -2.13 6.98
CA ALA A 172 19.10 -2.56 5.58
C ALA A 172 20.28 -3.52 5.37
N ASN A 173 20.32 -4.12 4.19
CA ASN A 173 21.47 -4.85 3.67
C ASN A 173 21.73 -4.36 2.23
N ALA A 174 22.94 -3.88 1.94
CA ALA A 174 23.28 -3.36 0.61
C ALA A 174 23.29 -4.42 -0.50
N ASP A 175 23.25 -5.71 -0.13
CA ASP A 175 23.13 -6.85 -1.06
C ASP A 175 21.67 -7.33 -1.23
N ASP A 176 20.73 -6.77 -0.46
CA ASP A 176 19.31 -7.11 -0.56
C ASP A 176 18.61 -6.08 -1.44
N PRO A 177 17.81 -6.49 -2.45
CA PRO A 177 17.15 -5.57 -3.38
C PRO A 177 16.28 -4.48 -2.72
N ALA A 178 15.84 -4.67 -1.47
CA ALA A 178 15.10 -3.66 -0.74
C ALA A 178 15.93 -2.42 -0.33
N TRP A 179 17.24 -2.40 -0.59
CA TRP A 179 18.10 -1.23 -0.40
C TRP A 179 17.57 0.02 -1.13
N THR A 180 16.85 -0.15 -2.24
CA THR A 180 16.27 0.97 -3.01
C THR A 180 15.23 1.74 -2.20
N ALA A 181 14.44 1.05 -1.36
CA ALA A 181 13.55 1.68 -0.39
C ALA A 181 14.34 2.36 0.73
N ALA A 182 15.41 1.72 1.21
CA ALA A 182 16.24 2.27 2.28
C ALA A 182 16.82 3.64 1.90
N VAL A 183 17.39 3.77 0.70
CA VAL A 183 17.95 5.04 0.21
C VAL A 183 16.88 6.10 0.03
N ALA A 184 15.76 5.74 -0.62
CA ALA A 184 14.67 6.69 -0.84
C ALA A 184 14.05 7.19 0.47
N LEU A 185 13.78 6.29 1.42
CA LEU A 185 13.26 6.69 2.74
C LEU A 185 14.29 7.48 3.54
N SER A 186 15.58 7.17 3.40
CA SER A 186 16.64 7.95 4.03
C SER A 186 16.64 9.40 3.51
N ALA A 187 16.58 9.58 2.19
CA ALA A 187 16.52 10.89 1.54
C ALA A 187 15.22 11.67 1.85
N LEU A 188 14.06 11.00 1.85
CA LEU A 188 12.74 11.64 2.00
C LEU A 188 12.33 11.87 3.47
N ARG A 189 12.77 10.99 4.38
CA ARG A 189 12.42 11.02 5.82
C ARG A 189 13.55 11.50 6.70
N GLY A 190 14.75 11.71 6.15
CA GLY A 190 15.95 11.98 6.94
C GLY A 190 16.36 10.79 7.82
N ALA A 191 15.99 9.58 7.44
CA ALA A 191 16.15 8.39 8.29
C ALA A 191 17.56 7.79 8.11
N PRO A 192 18.41 7.73 9.15
CA PRO A 192 19.73 7.12 9.03
C PRO A 192 19.63 5.61 8.78
N ILE A 193 20.50 5.12 7.89
CA ILE A 193 20.56 3.70 7.51
C ILE A 193 21.64 3.00 8.34
N HIS A 194 21.23 1.94 9.04
CA HIS A 194 22.12 0.99 9.69
C HIS A 194 22.18 -0.31 8.87
N PHE A 195 23.36 -0.58 8.30
CA PHE A 195 23.59 -1.79 7.51
C PHE A 195 24.00 -2.97 8.39
N THR A 196 23.41 -4.13 8.13
CA THR A 196 23.80 -5.41 8.76
C THR A 196 23.68 -6.57 7.77
N ASN A 197 24.61 -7.52 7.86
CA ASN A 197 24.72 -8.67 6.96
C ASN A 197 24.14 -9.94 7.61
N GLN A 198 23.73 -9.85 8.88
CA GLN A 198 23.21 -11.01 9.59
C GLN A 198 21.96 -11.54 8.85
N PRO A 199 21.84 -12.85 8.62
CA PRO A 199 20.65 -13.41 7.99
C PRO A 199 19.49 -13.44 8.99
N PHE A 200 18.34 -12.89 8.59
CA PHE A 200 17.13 -12.87 9.42
C PHE A 200 15.94 -13.60 8.77
N GLY A 201 16.22 -14.53 7.84
CA GLY A 201 15.21 -15.32 7.14
C GLY A 201 14.46 -14.56 6.05
N ALA A 202 13.62 -15.27 5.30
CA ALA A 202 12.76 -14.72 4.26
C ALA A 202 11.40 -14.28 4.82
N PRO A 203 10.63 -13.42 4.12
CA PRO A 203 9.34 -12.90 4.60
C PRO A 203 8.24 -13.93 4.94
N SER A 204 8.42 -15.20 4.58
CA SER A 204 7.49 -16.30 4.92
C SER A 204 7.94 -17.14 6.12
N ASP A 205 9.15 -16.91 6.63
CA ASP A 205 9.80 -17.72 7.66
C ASP A 205 9.41 -17.29 9.08
N THR A 206 9.95 -18.01 10.07
CA THR A 206 9.84 -17.72 11.50
C THR A 206 11.22 -17.61 12.12
N LEU A 207 11.52 -16.51 12.81
CA LEU A 207 12.74 -16.35 13.61
C LEU A 207 12.66 -17.15 14.91
N ASP A 208 13.77 -17.79 15.27
CA ASP A 208 13.97 -18.32 16.61
C ASP A 208 14.32 -17.20 17.62
N ALA A 209 14.33 -17.53 18.91
CA ALA A 209 14.59 -16.56 19.98
C ALA A 209 15.97 -15.90 19.87
N LYS A 210 16.99 -16.64 19.44
CA LYS A 210 18.37 -16.14 19.30
C LYS A 210 18.46 -15.11 18.17
N SER A 211 17.93 -15.44 17.00
CA SER A 211 17.95 -14.59 15.82
C SER A 211 17.06 -13.36 16.01
N PHE A 212 15.91 -13.51 16.69
CA PHE A 212 15.09 -12.39 17.10
C PHE A 212 15.84 -11.42 18.02
N THR A 213 16.55 -11.95 19.04
CA THR A 213 17.35 -11.12 19.96
C THR A 213 18.45 -10.38 19.21
N ALA A 214 19.12 -11.04 18.26
CA ALA A 214 20.13 -10.40 17.42
C ALA A 214 19.55 -9.25 16.59
N LEU A 215 18.40 -9.44 15.96
CA LEU A 215 17.70 -8.39 15.21
C LEU A 215 17.26 -7.22 16.10
N SER A 216 16.72 -7.51 17.29
CA SER A 216 16.35 -6.48 18.27
C SER A 216 17.56 -5.63 18.68
N ASN A 217 18.72 -6.26 18.88
CA ASN A 217 19.95 -5.56 19.22
C ASN A 217 20.45 -4.67 18.07
N GLU A 218 20.36 -5.12 16.81
CA GLU A 218 20.71 -4.29 15.64
C GLU A 218 19.82 -3.04 15.56
N LEU A 219 18.53 -3.17 15.90
CA LEU A 219 17.60 -2.04 15.94
C LEU A 219 17.95 -1.03 17.07
N GLU A 220 18.28 -1.52 18.27
CA GLU A 220 18.74 -0.65 19.36
C GLU A 220 20.07 0.04 19.03
N ILE A 221 21.01 -0.66 18.38
CA ILE A 221 22.27 -0.08 17.89
C ILE A 221 22.00 1.03 16.88
N ALA A 222 21.07 0.82 15.94
CA ALA A 222 20.70 1.82 14.95
C ALA A 222 20.15 3.09 15.62
N ALA A 223 19.26 2.95 16.62
CA ALA A 223 18.71 4.07 17.38
C ALA A 223 19.78 4.79 18.21
N GLU A 224 20.62 4.05 18.95
CA GLU A 224 21.68 4.62 19.79
C GLU A 224 22.70 5.41 18.97
N ARG A 225 23.07 4.94 17.77
CA ARG A 225 24.01 5.61 16.87
C ARG A 225 23.54 6.96 16.37
N THR A 226 22.24 7.26 16.46
CA THR A 226 21.72 8.58 16.09
C THR A 226 22.15 9.66 17.08
N GLY A 227 22.50 9.29 18.32
CA GLY A 227 22.75 10.25 19.40
C GLY A 227 21.52 11.04 19.85
N LEU A 228 20.33 10.65 19.38
CA LEU A 228 19.05 11.29 19.69
C LEU A 228 18.29 10.50 20.77
N PRO A 229 17.36 11.12 21.51
CA PRO A 229 16.45 10.40 22.39
C PRO A 229 15.64 9.34 21.62
N TRP A 230 15.46 8.15 22.19
CA TRP A 230 14.74 7.02 21.57
C TRP A 230 14.09 6.02 22.55
N LYS A 231 14.23 6.19 23.87
CA LYS A 231 13.87 5.13 24.84
C LYS A 231 12.41 5.19 25.30
N ASP A 232 11.68 6.25 24.98
CA ASP A 232 10.27 6.42 25.28
C ASP A 232 9.49 6.88 24.04
N LEU A 233 8.23 6.48 23.91
CA LEU A 233 7.37 7.00 22.85
C LEU A 233 7.14 8.51 23.01
N GLY A 234 7.30 9.25 21.92
CA GLY A 234 7.35 10.71 21.87
C GLY A 234 8.76 11.29 21.85
N ASP A 235 9.78 10.44 21.84
CA ASP A 235 11.17 10.84 21.67
C ASP A 235 11.47 11.29 20.21
N ALA A 236 12.74 11.55 19.90
CA ALA A 236 13.12 11.91 18.54
C ALA A 236 12.86 10.75 17.58
N ILE A 237 13.26 9.52 17.95
CA ILE A 237 13.08 8.28 17.18
C ILE A 237 11.89 7.49 17.72
N ASP A 238 10.77 7.53 17.01
CA ASP A 238 9.52 6.81 17.38
C ASP A 238 9.16 5.69 16.39
N ALA A 239 9.92 5.57 15.29
CA ALA A 239 9.63 4.61 14.23
C ALA A 239 10.88 3.86 13.74
N PHE A 240 10.66 2.74 13.08
CA PHE A 240 11.71 2.01 12.36
C PHE A 240 11.16 1.30 11.12
N VAL A 241 12.02 1.04 10.14
CA VAL A 241 11.67 0.18 9.01
C VAL A 241 12.82 -0.75 8.67
N ILE A 242 12.48 -2.02 8.40
CA ILE A 242 13.44 -3.02 7.93
C ILE A 242 13.30 -3.12 6.40
N CYS A 243 14.27 -2.58 5.67
CA CYS A 243 14.34 -2.61 4.20
C CYS A 243 15.27 -3.75 3.77
N ARG A 244 14.80 -4.98 3.94
CA ARG A 244 15.45 -6.25 3.55
C ARG A 244 14.52 -7.42 3.82
N ASP A 245 14.87 -8.58 3.29
CA ASP A 245 14.28 -9.84 3.71
C ASP A 245 14.49 -10.08 5.21
N VAL A 246 13.38 -10.35 5.89
CA VAL A 246 13.27 -10.68 7.30
C VAL A 246 12.06 -11.57 7.54
N ALA A 247 12.19 -12.58 8.40
CA ALA A 247 11.06 -13.40 8.81
C ALA A 247 9.97 -12.57 9.47
N ASN A 248 8.75 -12.67 8.93
CA ASN A 248 7.60 -11.90 9.43
C ASN A 248 7.06 -12.44 10.77
N LYS A 249 7.40 -13.70 11.11
CA LYS A 249 7.05 -14.35 12.38
C LYS A 249 8.27 -14.52 13.27
N CYS A 250 8.07 -14.59 14.58
CA CYS A 250 9.10 -14.94 15.54
C CYS A 250 8.57 -15.80 16.70
N VAL A 251 9.47 -16.54 17.35
CA VAL A 251 9.24 -17.23 18.62
C VAL A 251 10.27 -16.73 19.64
N PRO A 252 10.06 -15.53 20.21
CA PRO A 252 10.98 -14.91 21.15
C PRO A 252 10.89 -15.53 22.56
N ASN A 253 11.95 -15.40 23.34
CA ASN A 253 11.92 -15.69 24.77
C ASN A 253 11.35 -14.48 25.52
N LEU A 254 10.05 -14.49 25.81
CA LEU A 254 9.37 -13.43 26.54
C LEU A 254 9.10 -13.82 27.99
N ASP A 255 9.22 -12.85 28.89
CA ASP A 255 8.76 -12.98 30.27
C ASP A 255 7.25 -13.29 30.32
N ALA A 256 6.83 -14.08 31.33
CA ALA A 256 5.46 -14.58 31.42
C ALA A 256 4.39 -13.47 31.47
N ASN A 257 4.72 -12.29 31.99
CA ASN A 257 3.84 -11.12 32.04
C ASN A 257 3.62 -10.45 30.66
N LEU A 258 4.55 -10.64 29.71
CA LEU A 258 4.46 -10.13 28.35
C LEU A 258 3.68 -11.06 27.43
N GLN A 259 3.56 -12.33 27.80
CA GLN A 259 2.76 -13.29 27.07
C GLN A 259 1.27 -13.01 27.34
N LEU A 260 0.49 -12.90 26.27
CA LEU A 260 -0.97 -12.85 26.38
C LEU A 260 -1.48 -14.29 26.47
N ALA A 261 -2.19 -14.61 27.55
CA ALA A 261 -2.79 -15.93 27.76
C ALA A 261 -4.29 -15.89 27.47
N ILE A 262 -4.73 -16.76 26.56
CA ILE A 262 -6.15 -17.00 26.25
C ILE A 262 -6.43 -18.45 26.65
N PRO A 263 -6.94 -18.67 27.89
CA PRO A 263 -7.00 -20.00 28.48
C PRO A 263 -8.17 -20.86 27.98
N SER A 264 -9.18 -20.24 27.37
CA SER A 264 -10.39 -20.92 26.89
C SER A 264 -10.95 -20.25 25.62
N GLY A 265 -11.81 -20.98 24.90
CA GLY A 265 -12.40 -20.55 23.63
C GLY A 265 -11.82 -21.32 22.42
N PRO A 266 -12.28 -21.01 21.20
CA PRO A 266 -11.87 -21.72 20.00
C PRO A 266 -10.40 -21.48 19.59
N PHE A 267 -9.77 -20.43 20.13
CA PHE A 267 -8.41 -19.99 19.76
C PHE A 267 -7.54 -19.79 21.00
N THR A 268 -7.24 -20.88 21.70
CA THR A 268 -6.35 -20.83 22.88
C THR A 268 -4.90 -20.56 22.49
N THR A 269 -4.18 -19.91 23.40
CA THR A 269 -2.73 -19.69 23.26
C THR A 269 -1.96 -20.90 23.76
N ALA A 270 -0.94 -21.33 23.01
CA ALA A 270 -0.04 -22.41 23.39
C ALA A 270 1.43 -21.97 23.27
N PRO A 271 2.34 -22.54 24.10
CA PRO A 271 3.78 -22.30 23.97
C PRO A 271 4.29 -22.58 22.55
N GLY A 272 5.19 -21.73 22.04
CA GLY A 272 5.79 -21.89 20.71
C GLY A 272 4.93 -21.39 19.54
N GLN A 273 3.70 -20.93 19.78
CA GLN A 273 2.93 -20.26 18.73
C GLN A 273 3.61 -18.95 18.30
N PRO A 274 3.69 -18.66 16.99
CA PRO A 274 4.42 -17.50 16.50
C PRO A 274 3.74 -16.17 16.87
N LEU A 275 4.57 -15.15 17.08
CA LEU A 275 4.20 -13.74 17.14
C LEU A 275 4.65 -13.03 15.85
N ALA A 276 4.19 -11.80 15.63
CA ALA A 276 4.70 -10.98 14.55
C ALA A 276 6.05 -10.37 14.95
N THR A 277 7.07 -10.55 14.10
CA THR A 277 8.41 -9.98 14.31
C THR A 277 8.33 -8.47 14.51
N ILE A 278 7.63 -7.78 13.61
CA ILE A 278 7.51 -6.33 13.61
C ILE A 278 6.77 -5.78 14.85
N ASN A 279 5.77 -6.50 15.38
CA ASN A 279 5.08 -6.07 16.60
C ASN A 279 5.93 -6.28 17.85
N THR A 280 6.80 -7.29 17.82
CA THR A 280 7.63 -7.67 18.97
C THR A 280 8.89 -6.79 19.07
N LEU A 281 9.39 -6.28 17.95
CA LEU A 281 10.49 -5.30 17.89
C LEU A 281 10.06 -3.91 18.39
N GLY A 282 11.05 -3.05 18.66
CA GLY A 282 10.81 -1.67 19.11
C GLY A 282 10.31 -1.56 20.54
N ARG A 283 10.67 -2.54 21.39
CA ARG A 283 10.22 -2.62 22.79
C ARG A 283 11.37 -2.70 23.77
N LEU A 284 11.17 -2.09 24.94
CA LEU A 284 12.04 -2.28 26.10
C LEU A 284 11.82 -3.68 26.69
N LYS A 285 12.73 -4.11 27.59
CA LYS A 285 12.55 -5.36 28.36
C LYS A 285 11.24 -5.42 29.15
N SER A 286 10.68 -4.27 29.53
CA SER A 286 9.36 -4.16 30.17
C SER A 286 8.19 -4.48 29.24
N GLY A 287 8.44 -4.67 27.94
CA GLY A 287 7.44 -4.85 26.89
C GLY A 287 6.79 -3.57 26.39
N GLN A 288 7.09 -2.42 27.00
CA GLN A 288 6.65 -1.11 26.50
C GLN A 288 7.33 -0.80 25.17
N PHE A 289 6.56 -0.23 24.25
CA PHE A 289 7.12 0.29 23.01
C PHE A 289 7.99 1.51 23.30
N TRP A 290 9.10 1.61 22.58
CA TRP A 290 9.86 2.84 22.37
C TRP A 290 9.82 3.26 20.89
N SER A 291 9.54 2.32 19.98
CA SER A 291 9.27 2.61 18.57
C SER A 291 8.29 1.63 17.95
N MET A 292 7.67 2.04 16.84
CA MET A 292 6.78 1.18 16.04
C MET A 292 7.23 1.17 14.59
N GLY A 293 7.22 -0.01 13.98
CA GLY A 293 7.76 -0.15 12.63
C GLY A 293 6.98 -1.08 11.71
N SER A 294 7.65 -1.36 10.60
CA SER A 294 7.21 -2.19 9.47
C SER A 294 8.41 -2.78 8.74
N CYS A 295 8.16 -3.59 7.73
CA CYS A 295 9.18 -4.06 6.79
C CYS A 295 8.84 -3.72 5.34
N ILE A 296 9.87 -3.63 4.51
CA ILE A 296 9.80 -3.54 3.05
C ILE A 296 10.76 -4.58 2.49
N PHE A 297 10.28 -5.39 1.57
CA PHE A 297 11.02 -6.50 0.96
C PHE A 297 10.53 -6.73 -0.48
N GLY A 298 11.26 -7.56 -1.23
CA GLY A 298 10.97 -7.88 -2.63
C GLY A 298 12.02 -7.26 -3.56
N SER A 299 11.70 -7.16 -4.85
CA SER A 299 12.63 -6.65 -5.87
C SER A 299 12.99 -5.17 -5.67
N GLU A 300 14.05 -4.72 -6.36
CA GLU A 300 14.44 -3.31 -6.42
C GLU A 300 13.28 -2.42 -6.88
N ALA A 301 12.56 -2.86 -7.93
CA ALA A 301 11.40 -2.17 -8.48
C ALA A 301 10.26 -2.03 -7.48
N ARG A 302 9.87 -3.12 -6.80
CA ARG A 302 8.81 -3.11 -5.77
C ARG A 302 9.20 -2.20 -4.60
N SER A 303 10.43 -2.31 -4.13
CA SER A 303 10.89 -1.59 -2.95
C SER A 303 10.99 -0.07 -3.22
N ALA A 304 11.50 0.32 -4.39
CA ALA A 304 11.47 1.71 -4.85
C ALA A 304 10.01 2.21 -4.97
N TYR A 305 9.15 1.43 -5.62
CA TYR A 305 7.72 1.73 -5.74
C TYR A 305 7.06 2.00 -4.38
N VAL A 306 7.32 1.17 -3.37
CA VAL A 306 6.75 1.34 -2.03
C VAL A 306 7.16 2.67 -1.41
N ALA A 307 8.45 3.01 -1.47
CA ALA A 307 8.97 4.26 -0.92
C ALA A 307 8.41 5.48 -1.66
N MET A 308 8.40 5.45 -3.00
CA MET A 308 7.83 6.54 -3.80
C MET A 308 6.32 6.68 -3.54
N ALA A 309 5.58 5.58 -3.46
CA ALA A 309 4.15 5.60 -3.18
C ALA A 309 3.85 6.17 -1.79
N ALA A 310 4.65 5.84 -0.78
CA ALA A 310 4.50 6.32 0.58
C ALA A 310 4.64 7.85 0.74
N THR A 311 5.34 8.52 -0.16
CA THR A 311 5.56 9.98 -0.08
C THR A 311 4.80 10.77 -1.13
N PHE A 312 4.77 10.30 -2.39
CA PHE A 312 4.31 11.12 -3.51
C PHE A 312 2.87 10.88 -3.96
N THR A 313 2.27 9.72 -3.66
CA THR A 313 0.93 9.42 -4.15
C THR A 313 -0.12 10.30 -3.47
N PRO A 314 -1.05 10.92 -4.20
CA PRO A 314 -2.18 11.60 -3.59
C PRO A 314 -3.13 10.58 -2.95
N ARG A 315 -3.64 10.86 -1.74
CA ARG A 315 -4.65 10.03 -1.08
C ARG A 315 -5.95 10.80 -0.95
N LYS A 316 -6.94 10.44 -1.76
CA LYS A 316 -8.21 11.16 -1.92
C LYS A 316 -9.42 10.26 -1.69
N SER A 317 -9.23 8.95 -1.67
CA SER A 317 -10.33 7.99 -1.63
C SER A 317 -10.05 6.76 -0.75
N ALA A 318 -11.12 6.16 -0.25
CA ALA A 318 -11.07 4.90 0.50
C ALA A 318 -12.25 3.98 0.11
N TRP A 319 -11.99 2.69 -0.01
CA TRP A 319 -13.02 1.66 -0.16
C TRP A 319 -13.14 0.89 1.15
N LEU A 320 -14.36 0.79 1.66
CA LEU A 320 -14.63 0.26 2.98
C LEU A 320 -15.58 -0.94 2.88
N ILE A 321 -15.18 -2.10 3.38
CA ILE A 321 -15.93 -3.34 3.24
C ILE A 321 -16.12 -4.05 4.57
N ASN A 322 -17.34 -4.50 4.82
CA ASN A 322 -17.64 -5.38 5.95
C ASN A 322 -18.18 -6.73 5.45
N GLY A 323 -17.39 -7.79 5.67
CA GLY A 323 -17.77 -9.17 5.35
C GLY A 323 -18.65 -9.84 6.41
N TYR A 324 -18.89 -9.20 7.56
CA TYR A 324 -19.69 -9.77 8.64
C TYR A 324 -21.15 -9.33 8.61
N ALA A 325 -22.02 -10.16 9.17
CA ALA A 325 -23.36 -9.73 9.58
C ALA A 325 -23.26 -8.75 10.77
N LEU A 326 -24.12 -7.73 10.76
CA LEU A 326 -24.19 -6.77 11.87
C LEU A 326 -24.89 -7.43 13.07
N GLY A 327 -24.13 -7.78 14.11
CA GLY A 327 -24.64 -8.36 15.35
C GLY A 327 -23.54 -8.67 16.37
N GLY A 328 -23.87 -8.65 17.66
CA GLY A 328 -22.90 -8.89 18.74
C GLY A 328 -21.71 -7.92 18.71
N GLY A 329 -20.52 -8.38 19.10
CA GLY A 329 -19.29 -7.58 19.11
C GLY A 329 -18.76 -7.17 17.72
N TRP A 330 -19.36 -7.66 16.63
CA TRP A 330 -18.97 -7.31 15.26
C TRP A 330 -19.51 -5.94 14.82
N VAL A 331 -20.52 -5.41 15.51
CA VAL A 331 -21.12 -4.10 15.18
C VAL A 331 -20.11 -2.95 15.30
N ASP A 332 -19.18 -3.04 16.26
CA ASP A 332 -18.15 -2.04 16.49
C ASP A 332 -17.12 -1.98 15.33
N TYR A 333 -17.08 -3.03 14.51
CA TYR A 333 -16.22 -3.14 13.33
C TYR A 333 -16.98 -2.91 12.01
N SER A 334 -18.23 -2.43 12.08
CA SER A 334 -18.90 -1.87 10.90
C SER A 334 -18.05 -0.75 10.30
N VAL A 335 -18.06 -0.67 8.98
CA VAL A 335 -17.29 0.34 8.25
C VAL A 335 -18.05 1.63 8.04
N GLN A 336 -19.37 1.63 8.23
CA GLN A 336 -20.22 2.79 7.96
C GLN A 336 -19.84 4.03 8.78
N PRO A 337 -19.53 3.96 10.09
CA PRO A 337 -19.09 5.13 10.84
C PRO A 337 -17.75 5.71 10.36
N ALA A 338 -16.89 4.89 9.75
CA ALA A 338 -15.62 5.35 9.20
C ALA A 338 -15.82 6.25 7.96
N GLN A 339 -16.86 5.98 7.15
CA GLN A 339 -17.20 6.80 5.99
C GLN A 339 -17.44 8.27 6.37
N GLU A 340 -18.23 8.51 7.42
CA GLU A 340 -18.50 9.86 7.91
C GLU A 340 -17.24 10.56 8.43
N THR A 341 -16.39 9.83 9.14
CA THR A 341 -15.11 10.36 9.64
C THR A 341 -14.16 10.70 8.50
N PHE A 342 -14.04 9.85 7.47
CA PHE A 342 -13.21 10.12 6.30
C PHE A 342 -13.72 11.31 5.48
N ALA A 343 -15.04 11.45 5.32
CA ALA A 343 -15.64 12.57 4.62
C ALA A 343 -15.28 13.93 5.26
N LYS A 344 -15.25 14.01 6.59
CA LYS A 344 -14.79 15.22 7.34
C LYS A 344 -13.34 15.61 7.05
N GLN A 345 -12.55 14.68 6.51
CA GLN A 345 -11.13 14.87 6.19
C GLN A 345 -10.89 15.09 4.69
N GLY A 346 -11.95 15.10 3.88
CA GLY A 346 -11.87 15.23 2.43
C GLY A 346 -11.52 13.93 1.70
N ILE A 347 -11.62 12.76 2.36
CA ILE A 347 -11.43 11.46 1.73
C ILE A 347 -12.79 10.93 1.26
N LEU A 348 -12.93 10.73 -0.05
CA LEU A 348 -14.13 10.17 -0.68
C LEU A 348 -14.21 8.68 -0.40
N SER A 349 -15.29 8.22 0.22
CA SER A 349 -15.39 6.82 0.66
C SER A 349 -16.57 6.09 0.04
N GLU A 350 -16.29 4.93 -0.55
CA GLU A 350 -17.30 3.97 -1.01
C GLU A 350 -17.44 2.83 0.02
N VAL A 351 -18.67 2.37 0.24
CA VAL A 351 -19.01 1.43 1.32
C VAL A 351 -19.75 0.22 0.76
N TRP A 352 -19.30 -0.97 1.16
CA TRP A 352 -19.98 -2.24 0.89
C TRP A 352 -20.23 -3.00 2.18
N GLU A 353 -21.50 -3.21 2.49
CA GLU A 353 -21.95 -4.03 3.62
C GLU A 353 -23.21 -4.80 3.21
N LYS A 354 -23.48 -5.93 3.87
CA LYS A 354 -24.68 -6.76 3.59
C LYS A 354 -24.71 -7.20 2.12
N ASP A 355 -25.83 -7.01 1.43
CA ASP A 355 -26.06 -7.52 0.08
C ASP A 355 -25.06 -6.97 -0.97
N SER A 356 -24.45 -5.81 -0.71
CA SER A 356 -23.40 -5.25 -1.57
C SER A 356 -22.01 -5.83 -1.29
N ALA A 357 -21.84 -6.62 -0.22
CA ALA A 357 -20.60 -7.28 0.20
C ALA A 357 -20.66 -8.82 0.08
N THR A 358 -21.59 -9.38 -0.70
CA THR A 358 -21.62 -10.82 -1.01
C THR A 358 -20.49 -11.20 -1.97
N LEU A 359 -20.16 -12.49 -2.09
CA LEU A 359 -19.15 -12.98 -3.05
C LEU A 359 -19.50 -12.63 -4.51
N ALA A 360 -20.78 -12.68 -4.88
CA ALA A 360 -21.24 -12.31 -6.21
C ALA A 360 -21.04 -10.81 -6.47
N SER A 361 -21.45 -9.96 -5.51
CA SER A 361 -21.23 -8.51 -5.57
C SER A 361 -19.74 -8.17 -5.64
N TRP A 362 -18.92 -8.81 -4.81
CA TRP A 362 -17.47 -8.67 -4.80
C TRP A 362 -16.85 -8.95 -6.16
N ARG A 363 -17.18 -10.08 -6.79
CA ARG A 363 -16.65 -10.43 -8.13
C ARG A 363 -17.08 -9.45 -9.22
N MET A 364 -18.22 -8.77 -9.09
CA MET A 364 -18.58 -7.68 -9.98
C MET A 364 -17.73 -6.43 -9.76
N LEU A 365 -17.30 -6.16 -8.52
CA LEU A 365 -16.41 -5.03 -8.19
C LEU A 365 -15.00 -5.23 -8.71
N LEU A 366 -14.50 -6.47 -8.72
CA LEU A 366 -13.16 -6.80 -9.23
C LEU A 366 -12.98 -6.49 -10.73
N MET A 367 -14.08 -6.38 -11.47
CA MET A 367 -14.02 -6.12 -12.90
C MET A 367 -13.44 -4.73 -13.18
N GLY A 368 -12.30 -4.71 -13.86
CA GLY A 368 -11.63 -3.48 -14.27
C GLY A 368 -10.85 -2.77 -13.18
N GLY A 369 -10.52 -3.48 -12.09
CA GLY A 369 -9.54 -3.04 -11.11
C GLY A 369 -10.12 -2.25 -9.94
N PHE A 370 -9.27 -2.04 -8.95
CA PHE A 370 -9.57 -1.28 -7.74
C PHE A 370 -9.01 0.13 -7.86
N GLY A 371 -9.90 1.11 -7.68
CA GLY A 371 -9.61 2.53 -7.82
C GLY A 371 -9.47 3.32 -6.51
N GLY A 372 -9.58 2.69 -5.34
CA GLY A 372 -9.37 3.40 -4.06
C GLY A 372 -7.89 3.69 -3.78
N ASP A 373 -7.59 4.70 -2.96
CA ASP A 373 -6.22 4.94 -2.46
C ASP A 373 -5.97 4.21 -1.12
N ALA A 374 -7.05 3.87 -0.41
CA ALA A 374 -7.03 3.03 0.78
C ALA A 374 -8.13 1.96 0.71
N PHE A 375 -7.84 0.78 1.24
CA PHE A 375 -8.75 -0.34 1.35
C PHE A 375 -8.85 -0.77 2.82
N VAL A 376 -10.04 -0.63 3.40
CA VAL A 376 -10.32 -1.04 4.78
C VAL A 376 -11.35 -2.14 4.74
N ILE A 377 -11.02 -3.32 5.25
CA ILE A 377 -11.90 -4.47 5.19
C ILE A 377 -11.90 -5.24 6.50
N ASN A 378 -13.12 -5.56 6.95
CA ASN A 378 -13.39 -6.44 8.05
C ASN A 378 -13.83 -7.82 7.52
N SER A 379 -13.03 -8.84 7.79
CA SER A 379 -13.21 -10.19 7.23
C SER A 379 -12.65 -11.26 8.19
N HIS A 380 -12.78 -12.52 7.80
CA HIS A 380 -12.23 -13.69 8.51
C HIS A 380 -11.80 -14.76 7.55
N GLY A 381 -10.94 -15.66 8.00
CA GLY A 381 -10.49 -16.76 7.16
C GLY A 381 -9.10 -17.20 7.51
N MET A 382 -8.42 -17.73 6.50
CA MET A 382 -7.08 -18.29 6.58
C MET A 382 -6.17 -17.57 5.59
N SER A 383 -4.89 -17.93 5.52
CA SER A 383 -3.95 -17.25 4.61
C SER A 383 -4.31 -17.34 3.12
N ASN A 384 -5.22 -18.21 2.72
CA ASN A 384 -5.62 -18.42 1.31
C ASN A 384 -7.07 -18.06 0.97
N GLN A 385 -7.86 -17.60 1.95
CA GLN A 385 -9.28 -17.28 1.75
C GLN A 385 -9.74 -16.21 2.73
N PHE A 386 -10.75 -15.44 2.33
CA PHE A 386 -11.34 -14.40 3.16
C PHE A 386 -12.87 -14.37 3.02
N GLY A 387 -13.53 -14.15 4.14
CA GLY A 387 -14.96 -14.16 4.31
C GLY A 387 -15.61 -12.86 3.85
N LEU A 388 -16.76 -13.00 3.23
CA LEU A 388 -17.65 -11.97 2.73
C LEU A 388 -19.04 -12.22 3.29
N TYR A 389 -19.95 -11.26 3.09
CA TYR A 389 -21.29 -11.34 3.65
C TYR A 389 -22.06 -12.57 3.15
N ALA A 390 -23.02 -13.03 3.97
CA ALA A 390 -23.85 -14.21 3.72
C ALA A 390 -23.05 -15.50 3.48
N ASP A 391 -22.06 -15.74 4.35
CA ASP A 391 -21.16 -16.90 4.31
C ASP A 391 -20.39 -17.07 2.99
N GLY A 392 -20.25 -15.97 2.22
CA GLY A 392 -19.43 -15.95 1.02
C GLY A 392 -17.96 -16.14 1.37
N THR A 393 -17.26 -17.01 0.66
CA THR A 393 -15.81 -17.18 0.81
C THR A 393 -15.12 -16.84 -0.50
N ALA A 394 -14.31 -15.78 -0.47
CA ALA A 394 -13.42 -15.39 -1.54
C ALA A 394 -12.05 -16.05 -1.35
N ASN A 395 -11.35 -16.34 -2.45
CA ASN A 395 -10.04 -16.97 -2.41
C ASN A 395 -8.93 -15.98 -2.84
N ILE A 396 -7.68 -16.43 -2.86
CA ILE A 396 -6.54 -15.61 -3.33
C ILE A 396 -6.79 -14.99 -4.72
N GLY A 397 -7.40 -15.73 -5.65
CA GLY A 397 -7.74 -15.19 -6.98
C GLY A 397 -8.80 -14.08 -6.95
N ASP A 398 -9.54 -13.93 -5.86
CA ASP A 398 -10.51 -12.86 -5.68
C ASP A 398 -9.90 -11.62 -4.99
N VAL A 399 -8.57 -11.57 -4.78
CA VAL A 399 -7.86 -10.35 -4.34
C VAL A 399 -7.83 -9.33 -5.48
N PRO A 400 -8.20 -8.05 -5.26
CA PRO A 400 -8.30 -7.06 -6.33
C PRO A 400 -6.95 -6.73 -6.96
N LEU A 401 -7.00 -6.45 -8.26
CA LEU A 401 -5.89 -5.83 -8.99
C LEU A 401 -5.96 -4.32 -8.78
N PHE A 402 -4.90 -3.70 -8.29
CA PHE A 402 -4.88 -2.26 -8.08
C PHE A 402 -4.54 -1.52 -9.38
N ASP A 403 -5.32 -0.49 -9.71
CA ASP A 403 -5.03 0.37 -10.86
C ASP A 403 -4.05 1.49 -10.53
N ARG A 404 -3.95 1.79 -9.22
CA ARG A 404 -3.11 2.83 -8.60
C ARG A 404 -2.61 2.35 -7.23
N PRO A 405 -1.59 2.98 -6.64
CA PRO A 405 -1.07 2.54 -5.36
C PRO A 405 -2.11 2.61 -4.24
N ALA A 406 -2.23 1.53 -3.46
CA ALA A 406 -3.22 1.43 -2.38
C ALA A 406 -2.59 1.11 -1.02
N MET A 407 -3.15 1.71 0.04
CA MET A 407 -2.94 1.31 1.43
C MET A 407 -4.00 0.27 1.83
N VAL A 408 -3.66 -0.72 2.66
CA VAL A 408 -4.59 -1.79 3.05
C VAL A 408 -4.61 -1.98 4.56
N HIS A 409 -5.79 -1.89 5.18
CA HIS A 409 -6.07 -2.33 6.53
C HIS A 409 -6.97 -3.56 6.47
N PHE A 410 -6.38 -4.73 6.68
CA PHE A 410 -7.03 -6.02 6.50
C PHE A 410 -7.26 -6.68 7.87
N ILE A 411 -8.42 -6.43 8.47
CA ILE A 411 -8.86 -7.04 9.73
C ILE A 411 -9.24 -8.49 9.41
N HIS A 412 -8.27 -9.38 9.57
CA HIS A 412 -8.37 -10.78 9.13
C HIS A 412 -7.23 -11.61 9.72
N SER A 413 -7.52 -12.85 10.08
CA SER A 413 -6.55 -13.81 10.62
C SER A 413 -5.59 -14.35 9.56
N PHE A 414 -4.31 -14.54 9.89
CA PHE A 414 -3.31 -15.14 8.97
C PHE A 414 -3.06 -14.38 7.65
N SER A 415 -3.55 -13.15 7.51
CA SER A 415 -3.49 -12.43 6.24
C SER A 415 -2.06 -12.14 5.78
N LEU A 416 -1.11 -11.99 6.69
CA LEU A 416 0.32 -11.83 6.48
C LEU A 416 1.14 -13.06 6.95
N GLU A 417 0.53 -14.23 7.09
CA GLU A 417 1.20 -15.45 7.56
C GLU A 417 2.44 -15.81 6.73
N ARG A 418 2.36 -15.59 5.41
CA ARG A 418 3.44 -15.78 4.44
C ARG A 418 3.51 -14.59 3.49
N ALA A 419 3.84 -13.41 4.02
CA ALA A 419 3.78 -12.15 3.28
C ALA A 419 4.65 -12.11 2.00
N GLY A 420 5.70 -12.93 1.91
CA GLY A 420 6.53 -13.08 0.70
C GLY A 420 5.94 -14.01 -0.36
N SER A 421 4.81 -14.66 -0.10
CA SER A 421 4.20 -15.63 -1.00
C SER A 421 2.96 -15.04 -1.68
N PRO A 422 2.95 -14.82 -3.01
CA PRO A 422 1.77 -14.34 -3.72
C PRO A 422 0.59 -15.32 -3.59
N ASP A 423 0.84 -16.58 -3.26
CA ASP A 423 -0.20 -17.59 -3.01
C ASP A 423 -0.84 -17.49 -1.61
N THR A 424 -0.86 -16.30 -1.03
CA THR A 424 -1.62 -15.97 0.18
C THR A 424 -2.31 -14.62 0.00
N VAL A 425 -3.37 -14.36 0.76
CA VAL A 425 -4.19 -13.14 0.65
C VAL A 425 -3.32 -11.89 0.77
N GLY A 426 -2.57 -11.71 1.85
CA GLY A 426 -1.74 -10.51 2.03
C GLY A 426 -0.53 -10.47 1.09
N GLY A 427 0.08 -11.62 0.79
CA GLY A 427 1.16 -11.66 -0.20
C GLY A 427 0.69 -11.28 -1.60
N ARG A 428 -0.53 -11.68 -2.00
CA ARG A 428 -1.17 -11.27 -3.26
C ARG A 428 -1.50 -9.77 -3.24
N PHE A 429 -2.03 -9.23 -2.14
CA PHE A 429 -2.23 -7.77 -2.03
C PHE A 429 -0.93 -6.97 -2.21
N ILE A 430 0.16 -7.43 -1.60
CA ILE A 430 1.50 -6.81 -1.75
C ILE A 430 1.99 -6.93 -3.20
N ASP A 431 1.87 -8.13 -3.78
CA ASP A 431 2.22 -8.38 -5.18
C ASP A 431 1.44 -7.46 -6.14
N HIS A 432 0.16 -7.25 -5.84
CA HIS A 432 -0.77 -6.43 -6.58
C HIS A 432 -0.59 -4.92 -6.39
N GLY A 433 0.39 -4.49 -5.58
CA GLY A 433 0.75 -3.08 -5.45
C GLY A 433 0.31 -2.40 -4.15
N ALA A 434 -0.11 -3.15 -3.12
CA ALA A 434 -0.26 -2.56 -1.79
C ALA A 434 1.11 -2.04 -1.33
N TYR A 435 1.22 -0.72 -1.08
CA TYR A 435 2.47 -0.12 -0.61
C TYR A 435 2.49 0.11 0.91
N ALA A 436 1.33 0.03 1.56
CA ALA A 436 1.21 -0.05 3.00
C ALA A 436 0.17 -1.10 3.33
N TYR A 437 0.48 -2.06 4.20
CA TYR A 437 -0.45 -3.13 4.57
C TYR A 437 -0.37 -3.41 6.06
N PHE A 438 -1.51 -3.41 6.75
CA PHE A 438 -1.65 -3.87 8.13
C PHE A 438 -2.55 -5.10 8.22
N GLY A 439 -2.06 -6.15 8.88
CA GLY A 439 -2.78 -7.43 9.00
C GLY A 439 -2.21 -8.30 10.12
N SER A 440 -2.33 -9.63 9.99
CA SER A 440 -1.85 -10.56 11.03
C SER A 440 -1.10 -11.76 10.48
N VAL A 441 -0.08 -12.22 11.20
CA VAL A 441 0.76 -13.38 10.80
C VAL A 441 0.21 -14.71 11.30
N TYR A 442 -0.79 -14.65 12.17
CA TYR A 442 -1.43 -15.79 12.85
C TYR A 442 -2.81 -15.33 13.36
N GLU A 443 -3.63 -16.21 13.93
CA GLU A 443 -4.92 -15.86 14.56
C GLU A 443 -4.76 -14.78 15.66
N PRO A 444 -5.17 -13.52 15.43
CA PRO A 444 -4.87 -12.42 16.33
C PRO A 444 -6.01 -12.13 17.32
N LEU A 445 -7.19 -12.71 17.14
CA LEU A 445 -8.47 -12.22 17.66
C LEU A 445 -8.86 -10.84 17.12
N LEU A 446 -10.17 -10.59 17.05
CA LEU A 446 -10.72 -9.34 16.53
C LEU A 446 -10.15 -8.08 17.24
N ASN A 447 -10.09 -8.12 18.58
CA ASN A 447 -9.67 -6.99 19.41
C ASN A 447 -8.18 -6.64 19.31
N ALA A 448 -7.39 -7.39 18.54
CA ALA A 448 -6.03 -7.00 18.19
C ALA A 448 -5.97 -5.95 17.09
N PHE A 449 -7.09 -5.69 16.41
CA PHE A 449 -7.21 -4.63 15.41
C PHE A 449 -7.94 -3.43 16.00
N VAL A 450 -7.66 -2.26 15.43
CA VAL A 450 -8.47 -1.07 15.69
C VAL A 450 -9.73 -1.13 14.83
N THR A 451 -10.83 -0.52 15.30
CA THR A 451 -12.05 -0.43 14.50
C THR A 451 -11.82 0.48 13.28
N PRO A 452 -12.54 0.28 12.16
CA PRO A 452 -12.46 1.16 10.99
C PRO A 452 -12.68 2.63 11.34
N LYS A 453 -13.63 2.92 12.24
CA LYS A 453 -13.89 4.29 12.72
C LYS A 453 -12.67 4.87 13.45
N MET A 454 -12.05 4.10 14.34
CA MET A 454 -10.89 4.56 15.10
C MET A 454 -9.66 4.77 14.21
N LEU A 455 -9.45 3.92 13.20
CA LEU A 455 -8.45 4.16 12.15
C LEU A 455 -8.71 5.52 11.48
N ALA A 456 -9.94 5.74 11.00
CA ALA A 456 -10.32 6.98 10.34
C ALA A 456 -10.11 8.19 11.27
N ASP A 457 -10.48 8.10 12.55
CA ASP A 457 -10.31 9.20 13.50
C ASP A 457 -8.81 9.54 13.67
N ARG A 458 -7.95 8.52 13.83
CA ARG A 458 -6.50 8.68 14.05
C ARG A 458 -5.78 9.30 12.85
N VAL A 459 -6.02 8.81 11.63
CA VAL A 459 -5.45 9.45 10.42
C VAL A 459 -6.01 10.86 10.20
N GLY A 460 -7.20 11.12 10.77
CA GLY A 460 -7.78 12.46 10.93
C GLY A 460 -6.88 13.44 11.66
N TYR A 461 -6.06 12.96 12.60
CA TYR A 461 -5.06 13.74 13.31
C TYR A 461 -3.64 13.58 12.74
N LEU A 462 -3.53 13.15 11.48
CA LEU A 462 -2.26 12.89 10.78
C LEU A 462 -1.41 11.78 11.41
N VAL A 463 -1.97 10.94 12.28
CA VAL A 463 -1.25 9.75 12.74
C VAL A 463 -0.92 8.87 11.52
N PRO A 464 0.34 8.45 11.32
CA PRO A 464 0.71 7.61 10.18
C PRO A 464 -0.13 6.33 10.10
N PHE A 465 -0.47 5.92 8.88
CA PHE A 465 -1.48 4.89 8.61
C PHE A 465 -1.21 3.57 9.35
N LEU A 466 0.02 3.05 9.26
CA LEU A 466 0.39 1.77 9.88
C LEU A 466 0.44 1.85 11.42
N LEU A 467 0.74 3.03 11.98
CA LEU A 467 0.68 3.28 13.42
C LEU A 467 -0.78 3.46 13.88
N ALA A 468 -1.59 4.16 13.08
CA ALA A 468 -3.01 4.38 13.35
C ALA A 468 -3.79 3.06 13.42
N ALA A 469 -3.40 2.07 12.59
CA ALA A 469 -3.97 0.72 12.56
C ALA A 469 -3.59 -0.16 13.77
N ARG A 470 -2.58 0.23 14.56
CA ARG A 470 -2.06 -0.58 15.66
C ARG A 470 -2.78 -0.33 16.99
N VAL A 471 -3.02 -1.40 17.75
CA VAL A 471 -3.42 -1.30 19.16
C VAL A 471 -2.17 -0.99 20.00
N VAL A 472 -2.20 0.13 20.72
CA VAL A 472 -1.06 0.66 21.49
C VAL A 472 -1.32 0.70 23.00
N GLU A 473 -2.55 0.38 23.42
CA GLU A 473 -2.97 0.32 24.82
C GLU A 473 -3.73 -0.98 25.12
N GLY A 474 -3.78 -1.38 26.39
CA GLY A 474 -4.48 -2.58 26.85
C GLY A 474 -3.73 -3.89 26.57
N SER A 475 -4.42 -5.02 26.73
CA SER A 475 -3.79 -6.36 26.69
C SER A 475 -3.18 -6.71 25.33
N PHE A 476 -3.78 -6.24 24.23
CA PHE A 476 -3.29 -6.45 22.87
C PHE A 476 -2.17 -5.48 22.45
N ALA A 477 -1.77 -4.56 23.33
CA ALA A 477 -0.57 -3.74 23.13
C ALA A 477 0.72 -4.50 23.46
N ARG A 478 0.65 -5.67 24.12
CA ARG A 478 1.78 -6.59 24.32
C ARG A 478 2.28 -7.15 23.00
N PRO A 479 3.48 -7.76 22.94
CA PRO A 479 3.93 -8.49 21.75
C PRO A 479 2.84 -9.45 21.25
N TRP A 480 2.41 -9.24 20.01
CA TRP A 480 1.26 -9.95 19.46
C TRP A 480 1.39 -10.25 17.96
N ARG A 481 0.30 -10.71 17.35
CA ARG A 481 0.27 -11.36 16.03
C ARG A 481 -0.03 -10.42 14.86
N THR A 482 -0.20 -9.13 15.09
CA THR A 482 -0.42 -8.13 14.02
C THR A 482 0.89 -7.63 13.44
N SER A 483 0.98 -7.46 12.12
CA SER A 483 2.20 -7.00 11.44
C SER A 483 1.89 -5.90 10.43
N ALA A 484 2.93 -5.21 10.00
CA ALA A 484 2.87 -4.08 9.10
C ALA A 484 3.95 -4.17 8.00
N TYR A 485 3.56 -3.84 6.78
CA TYR A 485 4.43 -3.75 5.59
C TYR A 485 4.32 -2.35 4.99
N GLY A 486 5.43 -1.77 4.52
CA GLY A 486 5.49 -0.43 3.92
C GLY A 486 6.30 0.58 4.73
N ASP A 487 6.19 1.87 4.39
CA ASP A 487 6.74 2.98 5.20
C ASP A 487 5.83 3.22 6.43
N PRO A 488 6.34 3.09 7.67
CA PRO A 488 5.54 3.30 8.87
C PRO A 488 5.09 4.76 9.02
N LEU A 489 5.74 5.71 8.36
CA LEU A 489 5.40 7.14 8.39
C LEU A 489 4.46 7.56 7.26
N ALA A 490 3.99 6.63 6.40
CA ALA A 490 3.04 6.96 5.34
C ALA A 490 1.74 7.56 5.90
N LEU A 491 1.35 8.75 5.40
CA LEU A 491 0.15 9.46 5.84
C LEU A 491 -1.07 9.14 4.95
N LEU A 492 -2.18 8.72 5.55
CA LEU A 492 -3.49 8.70 4.89
C LEU A 492 -4.17 10.06 5.07
N ALA A 493 -3.77 11.02 4.23
CA ALA A 493 -4.31 12.37 4.23
C ALA A 493 -4.28 12.98 2.83
N THR A 494 -5.22 13.89 2.56
CA THR A 494 -5.28 14.59 1.28
C THR A 494 -4.06 15.50 1.09
N PRO A 495 -3.61 15.73 -0.15
CA PRO A 495 -2.49 16.65 -0.41
C PRO A 495 -2.70 18.05 0.18
N SER A 496 -3.95 18.55 0.16
CA SER A 496 -4.31 19.85 0.75
C SER A 496 -4.16 19.87 2.27
N LYS A 497 -4.46 18.77 2.96
CA LYS A 497 -4.33 18.65 4.42
C LYS A 497 -2.87 18.58 4.85
N ILE A 498 -2.03 17.86 4.09
CA ILE A 498 -0.58 17.81 4.33
C ILE A 498 0.06 19.15 3.95
N GLY A 499 -0.41 19.78 2.87
CA GLY A 499 0.11 21.05 2.34
C GLY A 499 1.23 20.86 1.31
N VAL A 500 1.31 19.70 0.67
CA VAL A 500 2.31 19.40 -0.36
C VAL A 500 2.11 20.31 -1.57
N LYS A 501 3.21 20.88 -2.09
CA LYS A 501 3.20 21.73 -3.28
C LYS A 501 3.79 20.97 -4.46
N ARG A 502 3.02 20.85 -5.54
CA ARG A 502 3.51 20.39 -6.85
C ARG A 502 3.85 21.61 -7.72
N ILE A 503 5.02 21.58 -8.33
CA ILE A 503 5.50 22.63 -9.22
C ILE A 503 5.91 22.05 -10.57
N ALA A 504 5.75 22.83 -11.63
CA ALA A 504 6.27 22.44 -12.95
C ALA A 504 7.80 22.41 -12.92
N ALA A 505 8.40 21.54 -13.73
CA ALA A 505 9.84 21.57 -13.93
C ALA A 505 10.27 22.85 -14.65
N ASN A 506 11.36 23.48 -14.19
CA ASN A 506 12.00 24.64 -14.80
C ASN A 506 13.33 24.23 -15.48
N ALA A 507 14.00 25.15 -16.19
CA ALA A 507 15.25 24.88 -16.92
C ALA A 507 16.36 24.28 -16.03
N ASP A 508 16.47 24.74 -14.78
CA ASP A 508 17.47 24.24 -13.81
C ASP A 508 17.20 22.78 -13.39
N ASN A 509 15.92 22.36 -13.35
CA ASN A 509 15.49 20.97 -13.11
C ASN A 509 15.19 20.19 -14.41
N ALA A 510 15.42 20.79 -15.57
CA ALA A 510 15.15 20.24 -16.91
C ALA A 510 16.42 20.10 -17.75
N ALA A 511 17.60 20.37 -17.19
CA ALA A 511 18.89 20.35 -17.88
C ALA A 511 19.38 18.96 -18.32
N LEU A 512 18.51 17.95 -18.31
CA LEU A 512 18.85 16.58 -18.70
C LEU A 512 18.25 16.28 -20.06
N THR A 513 19.09 15.77 -20.95
CA THR A 513 18.86 15.42 -22.36
C THR A 513 17.89 14.22 -22.53
N GLU A 514 16.79 14.20 -21.79
CA GLU A 514 15.92 13.04 -21.67
C GLU A 514 14.69 13.13 -22.57
N THR A 515 14.37 12.00 -23.20
CA THR A 515 13.19 11.89 -24.05
C THR A 515 11.98 11.60 -23.17
N THR A 516 10.95 12.44 -23.24
CA THR A 516 9.66 12.11 -22.60
C THR A 516 9.04 10.92 -23.33
N LEU A 517 8.42 10.00 -22.58
CA LEU A 517 7.76 8.84 -23.17
C LEU A 517 6.65 9.24 -24.16
N ALA A 518 5.94 10.33 -23.88
CA ALA A 518 4.94 10.87 -24.80
C ALA A 518 5.55 11.33 -26.15
N ALA A 519 6.73 11.95 -26.12
CA ALA A 519 7.44 12.32 -27.35
C ALA A 519 7.97 11.09 -28.09
N SER A 520 8.50 10.09 -27.36
CA SER A 520 8.93 8.81 -27.91
C SER A 520 7.79 8.08 -28.63
N ALA A 521 6.62 7.95 -27.97
CA ALA A 521 5.41 7.38 -28.57
C ALA A 521 4.97 8.16 -29.83
N GLY A 522 5.00 9.51 -29.77
CA GLY A 522 4.69 10.36 -30.92
C GLY A 522 5.63 10.10 -32.12
N ALA A 523 6.93 9.98 -31.86
CA ALA A 523 7.91 9.65 -32.89
C ALA A 523 7.69 8.24 -33.48
N ALA A 524 7.33 7.26 -32.66
CA ALA A 524 6.98 5.92 -33.12
C ALA A 524 5.73 5.92 -34.01
N LEU A 525 4.69 6.68 -33.65
CA LEU A 525 3.51 6.84 -34.51
C LEU A 525 3.81 7.52 -35.85
N VAL A 526 4.74 8.50 -35.87
CA VAL A 526 5.23 9.09 -37.13
C VAL A 526 5.93 8.05 -37.99
N ARG A 527 6.81 7.21 -37.40
CA ARG A 527 7.46 6.10 -38.13
C ARG A 527 6.43 5.13 -38.72
N PHE A 528 5.40 4.75 -37.95
CA PHE A 528 4.33 3.90 -38.49
C PHE A 528 3.60 4.58 -39.65
N ARG A 529 3.25 5.86 -39.53
CA ARG A 529 2.55 6.61 -40.58
C ARG A 529 3.33 6.60 -41.89
N ASP A 530 4.61 6.93 -41.82
CA ASP A 530 5.48 7.20 -42.97
C ASP A 530 6.04 5.92 -43.58
N ASN A 531 6.42 4.95 -42.76
CA ASN A 531 7.10 3.72 -43.21
C ASN A 531 6.22 2.47 -43.16
N LYS A 532 5.00 2.57 -42.61
CA LYS A 532 4.10 1.42 -42.35
C LYS A 532 4.73 0.33 -41.49
N ASP A 533 5.70 0.69 -40.64
CA ASP A 533 6.40 -0.24 -39.74
C ASP A 533 5.50 -0.64 -38.56
N PRO A 534 4.95 -1.88 -38.52
CA PRO A 534 4.04 -2.30 -37.47
C PRO A 534 4.69 -2.35 -36.08
N ASN A 535 6.01 -2.53 -36.00
CA ASN A 535 6.72 -2.58 -34.71
C ASN A 535 6.70 -1.22 -34.00
N ALA A 536 6.63 -0.13 -34.76
CA ALA A 536 6.50 1.21 -34.18
C ALA A 536 5.16 1.40 -33.44
N LEU A 537 4.11 0.61 -33.74
CA LEU A 537 2.89 0.60 -32.94
C LEU A 537 3.10 -0.05 -31.56
N VAL A 538 3.92 -1.11 -31.50
CA VAL A 538 4.27 -1.80 -30.24
C VAL A 538 5.02 -0.84 -29.33
N GLU A 539 6.04 -0.15 -29.87
CA GLU A 539 6.82 0.86 -29.14
C GLU A 539 5.93 1.99 -28.62
N ALA A 540 5.03 2.51 -29.46
CA ALA A 540 4.09 3.56 -29.04
C ALA A 540 3.15 3.08 -27.93
N MET A 541 2.63 1.86 -28.01
CA MET A 541 1.75 1.30 -26.98
C MET A 541 2.46 1.10 -25.65
N ARG A 542 3.68 0.56 -25.66
CA ARG A 542 4.49 0.40 -24.45
C ARG A 542 4.71 1.74 -23.73
N ASP A 543 5.17 2.75 -24.48
CA ASP A 543 5.44 4.07 -23.90
C ASP A 543 4.16 4.76 -23.38
N LEU A 544 3.01 4.54 -24.03
CA LEU A 544 1.73 5.08 -23.59
C LEU A 544 1.12 4.35 -22.39
N GLU A 545 1.31 3.03 -22.27
CA GLU A 545 0.93 2.28 -21.06
C GLU A 545 1.77 2.72 -19.85
N LEU A 546 3.08 2.92 -20.04
CA LEU A 546 3.95 3.50 -19.01
C LEU A 546 3.55 4.93 -18.62
N CYS A 547 2.96 5.69 -19.55
CA CYS A 547 2.34 6.99 -19.27
C CYS A 547 0.96 6.89 -18.60
N GLY A 548 0.41 5.68 -18.39
CA GLY A 548 -0.95 5.47 -17.89
C GLY A 548 -2.05 5.98 -18.83
N ASN A 549 -1.78 6.10 -20.14
CA ASN A 549 -2.70 6.69 -21.10
C ASN A 549 -3.57 5.63 -21.81
N ASP A 550 -4.47 5.01 -21.04
CA ASP A 550 -5.35 3.93 -21.49
C ASP A 550 -6.12 4.27 -22.76
N ALA A 551 -6.64 5.50 -22.86
CA ALA A 551 -7.43 5.94 -24.01
C ALA A 551 -6.63 5.85 -25.31
N LYS A 552 -5.35 6.27 -25.31
CA LYS A 552 -4.49 6.17 -26.48
C LYS A 552 -4.00 4.75 -26.72
N VAL A 553 -3.74 3.97 -25.68
CA VAL A 553 -3.40 2.54 -25.81
C VAL A 553 -4.53 1.80 -26.54
N LEU A 554 -5.78 2.04 -26.16
CA LEU A 554 -6.94 1.43 -26.82
C LEU A 554 -7.08 1.85 -28.29
N GLN A 555 -6.86 3.12 -28.62
CA GLN A 555 -6.88 3.61 -30.00
C GLN A 555 -5.80 2.96 -30.87
N ILE A 556 -4.59 2.79 -30.32
CA ILE A 556 -3.50 2.15 -31.06
C ILE A 556 -3.74 0.64 -31.17
N TRP A 557 -4.32 0.00 -30.16
CA TRP A 557 -4.69 -1.41 -30.22
C TRP A 557 -5.69 -1.70 -31.35
N GLU A 558 -6.70 -0.84 -31.54
CA GLU A 558 -7.66 -0.96 -32.66
C GLU A 558 -6.96 -1.00 -34.03
N LEU A 559 -5.85 -0.28 -34.17
CA LEU A 559 -5.01 -0.32 -35.36
C LEU A 559 -4.10 -1.56 -35.39
N ALA A 560 -3.34 -1.79 -34.32
CA ALA A 560 -2.31 -2.83 -34.22
C ALA A 560 -2.88 -4.25 -34.33
N SER A 561 -4.09 -4.49 -33.79
CA SER A 561 -4.76 -5.80 -33.77
C SER A 561 -5.04 -6.40 -35.15
N SER A 562 -5.04 -5.56 -36.21
CA SER A 562 -5.21 -5.97 -37.60
C SER A 562 -3.90 -6.18 -38.37
N THR A 563 -2.75 -5.96 -37.71
CA THR A 563 -1.42 -6.02 -38.33
C THR A 563 -0.62 -7.25 -37.88
N THR A 564 0.54 -7.46 -38.47
CA THR A 564 1.48 -8.50 -38.04
C THR A 564 2.08 -8.25 -36.65
N ALA A 565 1.97 -7.03 -36.11
CA ALA A 565 2.45 -6.68 -34.78
C ALA A 565 1.47 -7.04 -33.64
N ALA A 566 0.25 -7.50 -33.95
CA ALA A 566 -0.76 -7.81 -32.93
C ALA A 566 -0.25 -8.69 -31.77
N PRO A 567 0.51 -9.78 -31.98
CA PRO A 567 1.00 -10.62 -30.88
C PRO A 567 1.97 -9.93 -29.91
N ALA A 568 2.74 -8.96 -30.40
CA ALA A 568 3.68 -8.18 -29.59
C ALA A 568 3.00 -6.95 -28.96
N ALA A 569 2.02 -6.35 -29.65
CA ALA A 569 1.25 -5.23 -29.12
C ALA A 569 0.24 -5.65 -28.04
N ALA A 570 -0.24 -6.89 -28.10
CA ALA A 570 -1.34 -7.38 -27.27
C ALA A 570 -1.04 -7.28 -25.76
N GLU A 571 0.20 -7.55 -25.33
CA GLU A 571 0.57 -7.49 -23.91
C GLU A 571 0.36 -6.09 -23.31
N PHE A 572 0.70 -5.04 -24.07
CA PHE A 572 0.50 -3.65 -23.67
C PHE A 572 -0.95 -3.19 -23.75
N ALA A 573 -1.83 -3.92 -24.46
CA ALA A 573 -3.26 -3.62 -24.51
C ALA A 573 -4.03 -4.14 -23.29
N LEU A 574 -3.53 -5.21 -22.63
CA LEU A 574 -4.30 -5.96 -21.62
C LEU A 574 -4.77 -5.07 -20.47
N GLY A 575 -3.88 -4.24 -19.90
CA GLY A 575 -4.21 -3.35 -18.80
C GLY A 575 -5.33 -2.37 -19.14
N ALA A 576 -5.20 -1.66 -20.27
CA ALA A 576 -6.20 -0.70 -20.71
C ALA A 576 -7.55 -1.35 -21.06
N LEU A 577 -7.54 -2.54 -21.68
CA LEU A 577 -8.74 -3.32 -21.99
C LEU A 577 -9.43 -3.82 -20.71
N PHE A 578 -8.65 -4.25 -19.72
CA PHE A 578 -9.14 -4.67 -18.41
C PHE A 578 -9.87 -3.53 -17.70
N ARG A 579 -9.21 -2.38 -17.53
CA ARG A 579 -9.79 -1.18 -16.88
C ARG A 579 -11.02 -0.65 -17.62
N ALA A 580 -11.04 -0.73 -18.96
CA ALA A 580 -12.21 -0.41 -19.77
C ALA A 580 -13.32 -1.47 -19.77
N ARG A 581 -13.11 -2.62 -19.09
CA ARG A 581 -14.05 -3.76 -19.00
C ARG A 581 -14.46 -4.36 -20.35
N LYS A 582 -13.61 -4.20 -21.37
CA LYS A 582 -13.76 -4.69 -22.74
C LYS A 582 -13.36 -6.17 -22.84
N PHE A 583 -14.23 -7.08 -22.38
CA PHE A 583 -13.88 -8.50 -22.19
C PHE A 583 -13.61 -9.25 -23.48
N ASP A 584 -14.40 -9.04 -24.52
CA ASP A 584 -14.23 -9.78 -25.77
C ASP A 584 -12.89 -9.39 -26.42
N GLU A 585 -12.60 -8.08 -26.48
CA GLU A 585 -11.33 -7.57 -26.96
C GLU A 585 -10.16 -7.96 -26.06
N PHE A 586 -10.35 -7.97 -24.74
CA PHE A 586 -9.34 -8.47 -23.78
C PHE A 586 -9.02 -9.93 -24.05
N ALA A 587 -10.03 -10.81 -24.18
CA ALA A 587 -9.83 -12.23 -24.40
C ALA A 587 -9.13 -12.50 -25.74
N MET A 588 -9.42 -11.70 -26.77
CA MET A 588 -8.71 -11.75 -28.06
C MET A 588 -7.25 -11.32 -27.92
N ALA A 589 -6.98 -10.17 -27.29
CA ALA A 589 -5.62 -9.69 -27.03
C ALA A 589 -4.83 -10.70 -26.20
N TYR A 590 -5.42 -11.20 -25.11
CA TYR A 590 -4.83 -12.21 -24.25
C TYR A 590 -4.46 -13.48 -25.03
N ALA A 591 -5.34 -13.96 -25.91
CA ALA A 591 -5.06 -15.11 -26.76
C ALA A 591 -3.93 -14.86 -27.78
N GLN A 592 -3.70 -13.61 -28.18
CA GLN A 592 -2.63 -13.21 -29.09
C GLN A 592 -1.31 -12.88 -28.39
N ALA A 593 -1.35 -12.48 -27.12
CA ALA A 593 -0.18 -12.02 -26.36
C ALA A 593 0.92 -13.08 -26.34
N SER A 594 2.13 -12.64 -26.72
CA SER A 594 3.34 -13.48 -26.78
C SER A 594 3.78 -13.91 -25.38
N HIS A 595 3.56 -13.05 -24.39
CA HIS A 595 3.83 -13.32 -22.98
C HIS A 595 2.56 -13.09 -22.15
N ARG A 596 2.23 -14.06 -21.30
CA ARG A 596 1.11 -14.00 -20.35
C ARG A 596 1.66 -14.27 -18.98
N ASN A 597 1.65 -13.25 -18.13
CA ASN A 597 2.08 -13.37 -16.74
C ASN A 597 0.88 -13.68 -15.83
N ALA A 598 1.16 -13.95 -14.54
CA ALA A 598 0.11 -14.21 -13.56
C ALA A 598 -0.91 -13.06 -13.47
N TRP A 599 -0.45 -11.82 -13.60
CA TRP A 599 -1.29 -10.62 -13.59
C TRP A 599 -2.33 -10.61 -14.72
N ALA A 600 -1.91 -10.92 -15.95
CA ALA A 600 -2.81 -11.05 -17.10
C ALA A 600 -3.84 -12.19 -16.90
N ASN A 601 -3.44 -13.27 -16.23
CA ASN A 601 -4.36 -14.36 -15.89
C ASN A 601 -5.40 -13.89 -14.87
N ASP A 602 -4.99 -13.14 -13.84
CA ASP A 602 -5.90 -12.58 -12.85
C ASP A 602 -6.91 -11.62 -13.52
N MET A 603 -6.45 -10.77 -14.44
CA MET A 603 -7.32 -9.89 -15.24
C MET A 603 -8.37 -10.67 -16.04
N LEU A 604 -7.95 -11.76 -16.71
CA LEU A 604 -8.86 -12.61 -17.48
C LEU A 604 -9.99 -13.14 -16.61
N TRP A 605 -9.65 -13.68 -15.44
CA TRP A 605 -10.63 -14.25 -14.53
C TRP A 605 -11.47 -13.20 -13.81
N HIS A 606 -10.92 -12.03 -13.49
CA HIS A 606 -11.69 -10.93 -12.90
C HIS A 606 -12.76 -10.43 -13.88
N LEU A 607 -12.46 -10.32 -15.17
CA LEU A 607 -13.46 -9.96 -16.18
C LEU A 607 -14.47 -11.09 -16.43
N ALA A 608 -14.04 -12.34 -16.40
CA ALA A 608 -14.88 -13.49 -16.72
C ALA A 608 -15.77 -13.93 -15.56
N GLY A 609 -15.30 -13.84 -14.32
CA GLY A 609 -15.89 -14.53 -13.15
C GLY A 609 -17.35 -14.21 -12.94
N ALA A 610 -17.71 -12.92 -12.90
CA ALA A 610 -19.10 -12.49 -12.77
C ALA A 610 -19.95 -12.73 -14.04
N ARG A 611 -19.32 -13.05 -15.18
CA ARG A 611 -19.97 -13.23 -16.49
C ARG A 611 -20.10 -14.69 -16.91
N LEU A 612 -19.51 -15.65 -16.19
CA LEU A 612 -19.44 -17.07 -16.57
C LEU A 612 -20.79 -17.67 -17.01
N PHE A 613 -21.88 -17.32 -16.32
CA PHE A 613 -23.21 -17.81 -16.64
C PHE A 613 -23.74 -17.31 -18.00
N ALA A 614 -23.26 -16.15 -18.46
CA ALA A 614 -23.70 -15.50 -19.70
C ALA A 614 -22.79 -15.81 -20.91
N ILE A 615 -21.57 -16.31 -20.70
CA ILE A 615 -20.64 -16.62 -21.80
C ILE A 615 -21.16 -17.82 -22.60
N SER A 616 -21.40 -17.65 -23.90
CA SER A 616 -21.83 -18.72 -24.81
C SER A 616 -20.75 -19.14 -25.82
N ASP A 617 -19.67 -18.36 -25.94
CA ASP A 617 -18.57 -18.67 -26.86
C ASP A 617 -17.67 -19.77 -26.27
N ALA A 618 -17.65 -20.92 -26.95
CA ALA A 618 -16.81 -22.07 -26.61
C ALA A 618 -15.32 -21.72 -26.52
N ARG A 619 -14.85 -20.76 -27.34
CA ARG A 619 -13.43 -20.36 -27.36
C ARG A 619 -13.03 -19.69 -26.05
N PHE A 620 -13.90 -18.87 -25.46
CA PHE A 620 -13.63 -18.20 -24.18
C PHE A 620 -13.67 -19.16 -23.01
N ILE A 621 -14.62 -20.10 -23.00
CA ILE A 621 -14.67 -21.14 -21.97
C ILE A 621 -13.42 -22.04 -22.03
N ALA A 622 -13.00 -22.42 -23.24
CA ALA A 622 -11.76 -23.17 -23.44
C ALA A 622 -10.51 -22.36 -23.05
N LEU A 623 -10.51 -21.05 -23.30
CA LEU A 623 -9.42 -20.15 -22.90
C LEU A 623 -9.28 -20.11 -21.37
N LEU A 624 -10.38 -19.94 -20.63
CA LEU A 624 -10.38 -19.97 -19.16
C LEU A 624 -9.90 -21.32 -18.63
N GLY A 625 -10.39 -22.43 -19.18
CA GLY A 625 -9.99 -23.77 -18.78
C GLY A 625 -8.50 -24.09 -19.00
N LYS A 626 -7.83 -23.37 -19.91
CA LYS A 626 -6.38 -23.49 -20.14
C LYS A 626 -5.53 -22.63 -19.21
N ASN A 627 -6.12 -21.65 -18.54
CA ASN A 627 -5.37 -20.66 -17.77
C ASN A 627 -5.93 -20.47 -16.34
N PRO A 628 -6.14 -21.55 -15.53
CA PRO A 628 -6.54 -21.39 -14.13
C PRO A 628 -5.47 -20.65 -13.31
N ARG A 629 -5.88 -20.01 -12.22
CA ARG A 629 -5.00 -19.20 -11.35
C ARG A 629 -4.49 -19.99 -10.16
N GLY A 630 -3.31 -19.57 -9.71
CA GLY A 630 -2.70 -19.99 -8.46
C GLY A 630 -2.34 -21.48 -8.41
N PRO A 631 -1.84 -21.94 -7.24
CA PRO A 631 -1.41 -23.32 -7.06
C PRO A 631 -2.58 -24.29 -6.88
N ASP A 632 -3.76 -23.80 -6.51
CA ASP A 632 -4.97 -24.62 -6.37
C ASP A 632 -5.98 -24.34 -7.49
N VAL A 633 -5.66 -24.85 -8.68
CA VAL A 633 -6.48 -24.68 -9.89
C VAL A 633 -7.90 -25.24 -9.76
N ALA A 634 -8.15 -26.13 -8.79
CA ALA A 634 -9.47 -26.71 -8.55
C ALA A 634 -10.53 -25.65 -8.20
N LEU A 635 -10.13 -24.54 -7.58
CA LEU A 635 -11.03 -23.44 -7.23
C LEU A 635 -11.62 -22.77 -8.49
N ASP A 636 -10.75 -22.40 -9.43
CA ASP A 636 -11.15 -21.79 -10.71
C ASP A 636 -11.91 -22.78 -11.61
N LEU A 637 -11.48 -24.04 -11.61
CA LEU A 637 -12.20 -25.11 -12.31
C LEU A 637 -13.61 -25.32 -11.74
N GLY A 638 -13.77 -25.23 -10.42
CA GLY A 638 -15.08 -25.33 -9.76
C GLY A 638 -16.01 -24.20 -10.17
N MET A 639 -15.48 -22.97 -10.28
CA MET A 639 -16.22 -21.83 -10.81
C MET A 639 -16.61 -22.01 -12.29
N LEU A 640 -15.70 -22.55 -13.10
CA LEU A 640 -15.88 -22.72 -14.55
C LEU A 640 -16.85 -23.86 -14.91
N LYS A 641 -16.92 -24.91 -14.08
CA LYS A 641 -17.64 -26.17 -14.37
C LYS A 641 -19.07 -25.96 -14.93
N PRO A 642 -19.95 -25.14 -14.33
CA PRO A 642 -21.31 -24.97 -14.85
C PRO A 642 -21.32 -24.39 -16.27
N ALA A 643 -20.43 -23.44 -16.58
CA ALA A 643 -20.32 -22.84 -17.90
C ALA A 643 -19.67 -23.81 -18.90
N ALA A 644 -18.65 -24.57 -18.48
CA ALA A 644 -18.01 -25.58 -19.30
C ALA A 644 -18.96 -26.70 -19.72
N LEU A 645 -19.72 -27.27 -18.78
CA LEU A 645 -20.71 -28.30 -19.09
C LEU A 645 -21.81 -27.81 -20.03
N ARG A 646 -22.26 -26.56 -19.85
CA ARG A 646 -23.30 -25.95 -20.69
C ARG A 646 -22.80 -25.68 -22.12
N VAL A 647 -21.57 -25.18 -22.29
CA VAL A 647 -21.08 -24.67 -23.57
C VAL A 647 -20.25 -25.69 -24.34
N LEU A 648 -19.39 -26.46 -23.66
CA LEU A 648 -18.48 -27.44 -24.27
C LEU A 648 -18.97 -28.89 -24.14
N GLY A 649 -20.03 -29.12 -23.34
CA GLY A 649 -20.50 -30.46 -23.02
C GLY A 649 -19.56 -31.22 -22.07
N ARG A 650 -19.93 -32.48 -21.78
CA ARG A 650 -19.17 -33.34 -20.85
C ARG A 650 -17.76 -33.62 -21.37
N GLU A 651 -17.61 -33.94 -22.65
CA GLU A 651 -16.29 -34.26 -23.24
C GLU A 651 -15.33 -33.07 -23.16
N GLY A 652 -15.81 -31.85 -23.44
CA GLY A 652 -15.00 -30.64 -23.31
C GLY A 652 -14.60 -30.33 -21.87
N TRP A 653 -15.50 -30.54 -20.91
CA TRP A 653 -15.18 -30.44 -19.49
C TRP A 653 -14.12 -31.46 -19.06
N GLU A 654 -14.26 -32.72 -19.47
CA GLU A 654 -13.27 -33.76 -19.17
C GLU A 654 -11.90 -33.45 -19.78
N ALA A 655 -11.87 -32.86 -20.98
CA ALA A 655 -10.63 -32.41 -21.61
C ALA A 655 -9.93 -31.30 -20.80
N ILE A 656 -10.68 -30.35 -20.24
CA ILE A 656 -10.16 -29.30 -19.35
C ILE A 656 -9.58 -29.94 -18.07
N CYS A 657 -10.33 -30.80 -17.39
CA CYS A 657 -9.85 -31.47 -16.18
C CYS A 657 -8.60 -32.32 -16.45
N ASN A 658 -8.59 -33.08 -17.55
CA ASN A 658 -7.43 -33.88 -17.94
C ASN A 658 -6.20 -33.01 -18.20
N ALA A 659 -6.38 -31.86 -18.87
CA ALA A 659 -5.27 -30.94 -19.13
C ALA A 659 -4.70 -30.40 -17.82
N ALA A 660 -5.56 -29.92 -16.91
CA ALA A 660 -5.13 -29.41 -15.61
C ALA A 660 -4.47 -30.48 -14.73
N ALA A 661 -4.97 -31.72 -14.77
CA ALA A 661 -4.43 -32.83 -13.98
C ALA A 661 -3.02 -33.28 -14.43
N ARG A 662 -2.66 -33.10 -15.71
CA ARG A 662 -1.33 -33.51 -16.23
C ARG A 662 -0.19 -32.77 -15.55
N ASP A 663 -0.39 -31.47 -15.31
CA ASP A 663 0.64 -30.59 -14.77
C ASP A 663 0.53 -30.41 -13.24
N ALA A 664 -0.54 -30.96 -12.64
CA ALA A 664 -0.80 -30.90 -11.21
C ALA A 664 0.02 -31.94 -10.41
N ASP A 665 0.47 -31.53 -9.22
CA ASP A 665 1.01 -32.43 -8.21
C ASP A 665 -0.07 -33.38 -7.65
N VAL A 666 0.32 -34.37 -6.84
CA VAL A 666 -0.61 -35.37 -6.32
C VAL A 666 -1.76 -34.75 -5.51
N PRO A 667 -1.51 -33.82 -4.55
CA PRO A 667 -2.59 -33.15 -3.83
C PRO A 667 -3.53 -32.33 -4.72
N ALA A 668 -2.99 -31.55 -5.67
CA ALA A 668 -3.79 -30.76 -6.59
C ALA A 668 -4.62 -31.64 -7.53
N ARG A 669 -4.06 -32.75 -8.01
CA ARG A 669 -4.78 -33.73 -8.84
C ARG A 669 -5.99 -34.32 -8.11
N ALA A 670 -5.85 -34.68 -6.83
CA ALA A 670 -6.98 -35.17 -6.03
C ALA A 670 -8.11 -34.13 -5.89
N ARG A 671 -7.76 -32.84 -5.76
CA ARG A 671 -8.75 -31.75 -5.72
C ARG A 671 -9.41 -31.53 -7.08
N ILE A 672 -8.65 -31.59 -8.18
CA ILE A 672 -9.20 -31.54 -9.54
C ILE A 672 -10.19 -32.69 -9.76
N ASP A 673 -9.83 -33.91 -9.33
CA ASP A 673 -10.70 -35.08 -9.45
C ASP A 673 -11.99 -34.95 -8.62
N THR A 674 -11.96 -34.19 -7.52
CA THR A 674 -13.17 -33.87 -6.73
C THR A 674 -14.13 -32.94 -7.50
N VAL A 675 -13.57 -32.03 -8.30
CA VAL A 675 -14.34 -31.06 -9.09
C VAL A 675 -14.78 -31.64 -10.43
N ARG A 676 -14.10 -32.67 -10.94
CA ARG A 676 -14.45 -33.40 -12.16
C ARG A 676 -15.90 -33.89 -12.11
#